data_AF-B8C9F5-F1
#
_entry.id   AF-B8C9F5-F1
#
_cell.length_a   1.000
_cell.length_b   1.000
_cell.length_c   1.000
_cell.angle_alpha   90.00
_cell.angle_beta   90.00
_cell.angle_gamma   90.00
#
_symmetry.space_group_name_H-M   'P 1'
#
loop_
_entity.id
_entity.type
_entity.pdbx_description
1 polymer ?
#
loop_
_entity_poly.entity_id
_entity_poly.type
_entity_poly.pdbx_seq_one_letter_code
_entity_poly.pdbx_strand_id
1 'polypeptide(L)'
;MPPAKKRKVAAKAVPSNADEMEGVVTTTSTNPTITKLLHQHRSNLTTLLDNVNQLSKHSGEEPSDLILTSTLALTQLKALNRQITTQVEHHASAAKDQRDKVEASSLTLENLNYQRNYLDGEICEMRQWKAEELERMACDELGIDDASNLGKSGGDGDGKDGADGGDMDMTEDGNTAAKFARMEQAVDTYLLGNTFSSHRDLTNHTSILHKLQTDLHTRSSLVEQLTKSKSQLKELQKKRDELRGFLNQIPKRLKELDRAGESLSGFFGGSVVWKSNLDDAGDEKGVEKKIQAATLLTNTPSSQRTERFEMAQSNLPSPLYTLFVQLVGYKDAWSSLDHLEEDERKATPLGGFVGASGMNVAAVPPSDMVDGGEHKLWNVELSLSTADILPAEVASLAGKSSSSRSSEGDVIKIVFSYNAEEGVVFAAAVDAKNHPLEEDWLGNLFRGDDGMADTNLPLAFLNEQEEEEVDDEEDDVEDLEAKNEVNVMETINVNDGAGKPYYWCQVLSGLNVPPPKSANTATASEMTDVPFKIQVCTKAVLRQLLRRIRARRTLSALLENLNKGRNVHPLPIHPEMKGNDGTNQMAKAKLQAWTEEKDNSGLAAPKKRFIATIKRKTTTLKAFVEIDMQNYPAEPPLWSLQNEDGSTGSATSLGEQSGSLSSLRNNSKSNPPLFDAALNRIECHVNEDLDQFVNQNEETTYDWILIHQLADIVSCWDEVMNAGEGNGQRKGGDDLRRLRKGKDRRLVGLGERSPFYHYRQGL
;
A
#
# COMPACT_ATOMS: atom_id res chain seq x y z
N MET A 1 23.04 76.16 -9.26
CA MET A 1 24.22 77.06 -9.38
C MET A 1 24.93 77.16 -8.03
N PRO A 2 26.10 76.54 -7.84
CA PRO A 2 26.99 76.86 -6.73
C PRO A 2 27.99 77.97 -7.12
N PRO A 3 28.59 78.69 -6.15
CA PRO A 3 29.39 79.88 -6.41
C PRO A 3 30.80 79.53 -6.91
N ALA A 4 31.26 80.32 -7.89
CA ALA A 4 32.59 80.24 -8.47
C ALA A 4 33.69 80.50 -7.42
N LYS A 5 34.43 79.45 -7.07
CA LYS A 5 35.69 79.57 -6.32
C LYS A 5 36.75 80.15 -7.23
N LYS A 6 37.27 81.34 -6.88
CA LYS A 6 38.46 81.94 -7.49
C LYS A 6 39.65 80.99 -7.33
N ARG A 7 40.09 80.36 -8.42
CA ARG A 7 41.31 79.54 -8.43
C ARG A 7 42.44 80.35 -9.07
N LYS A 8 43.50 80.54 -8.28
CA LYS A 8 44.79 81.14 -8.66
C LYS A 8 45.47 80.17 -9.65
N VAL A 9 45.60 80.57 -10.92
CA VAL A 9 46.30 79.77 -11.92
C VAL A 9 47.79 80.08 -11.82
N ALA A 10 48.56 79.10 -11.35
CA ALA A 10 50.01 79.05 -11.52
C ALA A 10 50.30 78.58 -12.94
N ALA A 11 51.13 79.34 -13.66
CA ALA A 11 51.60 78.98 -14.98
C ALA A 11 52.50 77.74 -14.89
N LYS A 12 52.04 76.61 -15.44
CA LYS A 12 52.84 75.41 -15.65
C LYS A 12 53.14 75.32 -17.15
N ALA A 13 54.42 75.35 -17.47
CA ALA A 13 54.95 75.22 -18.82
C ALA A 13 54.52 73.88 -19.45
N VAL A 14 54.08 73.94 -20.70
CA VAL A 14 53.82 72.79 -21.58
C VAL A 14 54.58 73.05 -22.88
N PRO A 15 55.22 72.01 -23.47
CA PRO A 15 56.36 72.19 -24.34
C PRO A 15 55.96 72.51 -25.78
N SER A 16 56.89 73.19 -26.43
CA SER A 16 56.98 73.42 -27.86
C SER A 16 56.90 72.12 -28.65
N ASN A 17 55.88 71.98 -29.49
CA ASN A 17 55.97 71.22 -30.73
C ASN A 17 55.32 72.02 -31.84
N ALA A 18 56.07 72.11 -32.92
CA ALA A 18 55.87 72.92 -34.12
C ALA A 18 54.60 72.54 -34.88
N ASP A 19 54.00 73.52 -35.58
CA ASP A 19 54.07 73.46 -37.04
C ASP A 19 53.87 74.86 -37.64
N GLU A 20 54.68 75.14 -38.64
CA GLU A 20 54.79 76.42 -39.32
C GLU A 20 53.52 76.70 -40.15
N MET A 21 52.83 77.80 -39.82
CA MET A 21 51.99 78.48 -40.80
C MET A 21 52.49 79.92 -40.91
N GLU A 22 53.28 80.17 -41.96
CA GLU A 22 53.63 81.51 -42.44
C GLU A 22 52.35 82.28 -42.80
N GLY A 23 51.76 82.92 -41.81
CA GLY A 23 50.71 83.90 -41.98
C GLY A 23 51.31 85.19 -42.54
N VAL A 24 51.23 85.32 -43.87
CA VAL A 24 51.50 86.53 -44.66
C VAL A 24 51.08 87.79 -43.87
N VAL A 25 52.08 88.52 -43.37
CA VAL A 25 51.92 89.87 -42.81
C VAL A 25 51.49 90.76 -43.97
N THR A 26 50.19 90.87 -44.16
CA THR A 26 49.60 91.82 -45.10
C THR A 26 49.95 93.21 -44.60
N THR A 27 50.85 93.83 -45.34
CA THR A 27 51.34 95.21 -45.18
C THR A 27 50.20 96.13 -44.79
N THR A 28 50.39 96.88 -43.71
CA THR A 28 49.51 97.95 -43.23
C THR A 28 49.01 98.79 -44.40
N SER A 29 47.77 98.52 -44.83
CA SER A 29 47.07 99.27 -45.87
C SER A 29 46.87 100.69 -45.34
N THR A 30 47.80 101.57 -45.68
CA THR A 30 47.69 102.99 -45.38
C THR A 30 46.44 103.48 -46.09
N ASN A 31 45.40 103.82 -45.30
CA ASN A 31 44.11 104.19 -45.85
C ASN A 31 44.32 105.36 -46.84
N PRO A 32 44.11 105.13 -48.16
CA PRO A 32 44.45 106.10 -49.19
C PRO A 32 43.63 107.39 -49.05
N THR A 33 42.52 107.36 -48.33
CA THR A 33 41.63 108.50 -48.11
C THR A 33 42.18 109.44 -47.05
N ILE A 34 42.67 108.92 -45.92
CA ILE A 34 43.26 109.74 -44.85
C ILE A 34 44.57 110.36 -45.33
N THR A 35 45.40 109.60 -46.04
CA THR A 35 46.67 110.10 -46.59
C THR A 35 46.43 111.21 -47.60
N LYS A 36 45.41 111.10 -48.47
CA LYS A 36 44.98 112.18 -49.38
C LYS A 36 44.52 113.42 -48.62
N LEU A 37 43.68 113.27 -47.59
CA LEU A 37 43.18 114.41 -46.79
C LEU A 37 44.31 115.11 -46.03
N LEU A 38 45.27 114.37 -45.47
CA LEU A 38 46.45 114.95 -44.81
C LEU A 38 47.33 115.72 -45.81
N HIS A 39 47.48 115.22 -47.03
CA HIS A 39 48.22 115.91 -48.07
C HIS A 39 47.53 117.22 -48.49
N GLN A 40 46.20 117.20 -48.66
CA GLN A 40 45.40 118.39 -48.95
C GLN A 40 45.44 119.41 -47.80
N HIS A 41 45.36 118.96 -46.55
CA HIS A 41 45.52 119.80 -45.36
C HIS A 41 46.88 120.49 -45.34
N ARG A 42 47.96 119.76 -45.67
CA ARG A 42 49.32 120.32 -45.76
C ARG A 42 49.43 121.40 -46.86
N SER A 43 48.85 121.15 -48.03
CA SER A 43 48.82 122.12 -49.13
C SER A 43 48.10 123.42 -48.74
N ASN A 44 46.93 123.32 -48.10
CA ASN A 44 46.17 124.50 -47.67
C ASN A 44 46.90 125.29 -46.58
N LEU A 45 47.66 124.60 -45.71
CA LEU A 45 48.46 125.24 -44.67
C LEU A 45 49.62 126.04 -45.28
N THR A 46 50.28 125.50 -46.31
CA THR A 46 51.34 126.22 -47.04
C THR A 46 50.78 127.46 -47.74
N THR A 47 49.61 127.36 -48.39
CA THR A 47 48.95 128.51 -49.02
C THR A 47 48.57 129.59 -48.01
N LEU A 48 48.09 129.20 -46.82
CA LEU A 48 47.75 130.15 -45.76
C LEU A 48 48.99 130.86 -45.20
N LEU A 49 50.11 130.14 -45.00
CA LEU A 49 51.37 130.74 -44.58
C LEU A 49 51.91 131.74 -45.62
N ASP A 50 51.82 131.41 -46.91
CA ASP A 50 52.23 132.32 -47.99
C ASP A 50 51.36 133.59 -48.02
N ASN A 51 50.05 133.47 -47.84
CA ASN A 51 49.14 134.62 -47.77
C ASN A 51 49.43 135.51 -46.54
N VAL A 52 49.72 134.91 -45.38
CA VAL A 52 50.11 135.67 -44.16
C VAL A 52 51.45 136.39 -44.37
N ASN A 53 52.42 135.75 -45.02
CA ASN A 53 53.70 136.36 -45.36
C ASN A 53 53.56 137.53 -46.34
N GLN A 54 52.61 137.46 -47.27
CA GLN A 54 52.28 138.57 -48.19
C GLN A 54 51.61 139.74 -47.47
N LEU A 55 50.70 139.46 -46.53
CA LEU A 55 50.06 140.44 -45.64
C LEU A 55 51.07 141.23 -44.80
N SER A 56 52.16 140.59 -44.38
CA SER A 56 53.25 141.22 -43.62
C SER A 56 54.07 142.22 -44.45
N LYS A 57 54.06 142.11 -45.79
CA LYS A 57 54.95 142.86 -46.69
C LYS A 57 54.31 144.07 -47.40
N HIS A 58 52.99 144.18 -47.49
CA HIS A 58 52.30 145.29 -48.17
C HIS A 58 51.63 146.25 -47.17
N SER A 59 52.17 147.47 -47.04
CA SER A 59 51.69 148.50 -46.09
C SER A 59 50.87 149.64 -46.73
N GLY A 60 50.34 149.47 -47.95
CA GLY A 60 49.80 150.61 -48.72
C GLY A 60 48.48 150.43 -49.49
N GLU A 61 47.94 149.22 -49.68
CA GLU A 61 46.67 148.99 -50.40
C GLU A 61 45.72 148.08 -49.60
N GLU A 62 44.40 148.24 -49.78
CA GLU A 62 43.34 147.68 -48.93
C GLU A 62 43.57 146.20 -48.53
N PRO A 63 43.84 145.88 -47.25
CA PRO A 63 44.19 144.53 -46.79
C PRO A 63 43.00 143.55 -46.77
N SER A 64 41.80 143.95 -47.23
CA SER A 64 40.57 143.18 -47.09
C SER A 64 40.60 141.86 -47.84
N ASP A 65 41.14 141.81 -49.06
CA ASP A 65 41.06 140.63 -49.93
C ASP A 65 42.03 139.52 -49.50
N LEU A 66 43.23 139.89 -49.02
CA LEU A 66 44.20 138.95 -48.46
C LEU A 66 43.74 138.40 -47.10
N ILE A 67 43.06 139.21 -46.29
CA ILE A 67 42.42 138.76 -45.05
C ILE A 67 41.26 137.80 -45.39
N LEU A 68 40.46 138.10 -46.41
CA LEU A 68 39.35 137.24 -46.85
C LEU A 68 39.85 135.88 -47.37
N THR A 69 40.90 135.87 -48.20
CA THR A 69 41.50 134.62 -48.72
C THR A 69 42.19 133.80 -47.63
N SER A 70 42.86 134.45 -46.68
CA SER A 70 43.46 133.78 -45.52
C SER A 70 42.42 133.20 -44.57
N THR A 71 41.33 133.94 -44.31
CA THR A 71 40.20 133.44 -43.50
C THR A 71 39.49 132.29 -44.20
N LEU A 72 39.30 132.35 -45.53
CA LEU A 72 38.77 131.24 -46.32
C LEU A 72 39.67 130.00 -46.23
N ALA A 73 40.98 130.14 -46.44
CA ALA A 73 41.93 129.02 -46.32
C ALA A 73 41.94 128.42 -44.91
N LEU A 74 41.82 129.25 -43.85
CA LEU A 74 41.70 128.78 -42.47
C LEU A 74 40.43 127.97 -42.25
N THR A 75 39.29 128.43 -42.80
CA THR A 75 38.01 127.70 -42.69
C THR A 75 38.06 126.36 -43.43
N GLN A 76 38.68 126.30 -44.61
CA GLN A 76 38.89 125.06 -45.35
C GLN A 76 39.82 124.10 -44.60
N LEU A 77 40.87 124.62 -43.97
CA LEU A 77 41.79 123.80 -43.17
C LEU A 77 41.10 123.24 -41.92
N LYS A 78 40.29 124.04 -41.23
CA LYS A 78 39.44 123.57 -40.12
C LYS A 78 38.42 122.53 -40.58
N ALA A 79 37.84 122.69 -41.77
CA ALA A 79 36.92 121.71 -42.36
C ALA A 79 37.62 120.39 -42.68
N LEU A 80 38.81 120.43 -43.29
CA LEU A 80 39.66 119.25 -43.55
C LEU A 80 40.09 118.55 -42.27
N ASN A 81 40.49 119.31 -41.25
CA ASN A 81 40.89 118.73 -39.97
C ASN A 81 39.71 117.99 -39.31
N ARG A 82 38.52 118.59 -39.31
CA ARG A 82 37.28 117.91 -38.87
C ARG A 82 37.02 116.64 -39.67
N GLN A 83 37.20 116.67 -41.00
CA GLN A 83 37.00 115.51 -41.85
C GLN A 83 38.00 114.38 -41.54
N ILE A 84 39.28 114.71 -41.31
CA ILE A 84 40.29 113.73 -40.88
C ILE A 84 39.92 113.15 -39.51
N THR A 85 39.54 113.99 -38.54
CA THR A 85 39.09 113.53 -37.23
C THR A 85 37.92 112.56 -37.35
N THR A 86 36.89 112.89 -38.15
CA THR A 86 35.74 111.99 -38.35
C THR A 86 36.13 110.67 -39.02
N GLN A 87 37.10 110.66 -39.94
CA GLN A 87 37.61 109.44 -40.55
C GLN A 87 38.38 108.59 -39.54
N VAL A 88 39.24 109.20 -38.73
CA VAL A 88 39.98 108.50 -37.66
C VAL A 88 39.01 107.93 -36.63
N GLU A 89 38.00 108.69 -36.22
CA GLU A 89 36.94 108.22 -35.32
C GLU A 89 36.15 107.06 -35.92
N HIS A 90 35.80 107.13 -37.21
CA HIS A 90 35.13 106.05 -37.93
C HIS A 90 35.98 104.76 -38.00
N HIS A 91 37.30 104.89 -38.23
CA HIS A 91 38.19 103.74 -38.21
C HIS A 91 38.42 103.20 -36.81
N ALA A 92 38.48 104.06 -35.80
CA ALA A 92 38.56 103.65 -34.41
C ALA A 92 37.29 102.90 -33.98
N SER A 93 36.10 103.36 -34.39
CA SER A 93 34.84 102.65 -34.13
C SER A 93 34.78 101.32 -34.87
N ALA A 94 35.15 101.26 -36.16
CA ALA A 94 35.16 100.02 -36.92
C ALA A 94 36.18 98.99 -36.36
N ALA A 95 37.36 99.44 -35.94
CA ALA A 95 38.35 98.59 -35.30
C ALA A 95 37.86 98.08 -33.93
N LYS A 96 37.18 98.93 -33.16
CA LYS A 96 36.53 98.53 -31.91
C LYS A 96 35.44 97.49 -32.15
N ASP A 97 34.54 97.69 -33.11
CA ASP A 97 33.48 96.73 -33.45
C ASP A 97 34.06 95.38 -33.88
N GLN A 98 35.14 95.38 -34.65
CA GLN A 98 35.80 94.16 -35.06
C GLN A 98 36.49 93.44 -33.90
N ARG A 99 37.11 94.20 -32.99
CA ARG A 99 37.67 93.66 -31.76
C ARG A 99 36.59 93.04 -30.88
N ASP A 100 35.47 93.73 -30.69
CA ASP A 100 34.34 93.23 -29.90
C ASP A 100 33.77 91.92 -30.50
N LYS A 101 33.70 91.80 -31.83
CA LYS A 101 33.32 90.55 -32.52
C LYS A 101 34.33 89.41 -32.30
N VAL A 102 35.62 89.71 -32.32
CA VAL A 102 36.68 88.72 -32.06
C VAL A 102 36.62 88.26 -30.59
N GLU A 103 36.45 89.19 -29.65
CA GLU A 103 36.28 88.87 -28.22
C GLU A 103 35.02 88.01 -27.98
N ALA A 104 33.89 88.34 -28.62
CA ALA A 104 32.68 87.52 -28.55
C ALA A 104 32.87 86.12 -29.13
N SER A 105 33.57 85.99 -30.26
CA SER A 105 33.86 84.70 -30.89
C SER A 105 34.83 83.86 -30.03
N SER A 106 35.84 84.50 -29.44
CA SER A 106 36.77 83.84 -28.51
C SER A 106 36.04 83.30 -27.28
N LEU A 107 35.10 84.06 -26.72
CA LEU A 107 34.30 83.63 -25.58
C LEU A 107 33.40 82.42 -25.94
N THR A 108 32.78 82.42 -27.12
CA THR A 108 32.00 81.26 -27.57
C THR A 108 32.86 80.01 -27.75
N LEU A 109 34.09 80.15 -28.24
CA LEU A 109 35.01 79.03 -28.39
C LEU A 109 35.44 78.47 -27.03
N GLU A 110 35.71 79.34 -26.05
CA GLU A 110 36.05 78.93 -24.68
C GLU A 110 34.89 78.17 -24.01
N ASN A 111 33.65 78.63 -24.19
CA ASN A 111 32.46 77.95 -23.69
C ASN A 111 32.28 76.55 -24.31
N LEU A 112 32.50 76.42 -25.63
CA LEU A 112 32.44 75.11 -26.31
C LEU A 112 33.55 74.16 -25.85
N ASN A 113 34.77 74.66 -25.66
CA ASN A 113 35.87 73.87 -25.11
C ASN A 113 35.58 73.41 -23.68
N TYR A 114 34.99 74.28 -22.86
CA TYR A 114 34.56 73.89 -21.52
C TYR A 114 33.50 72.78 -21.57
N GLN A 115 32.48 72.92 -22.43
CA GLN A 115 31.43 71.92 -22.58
C GLN A 115 31.99 70.59 -23.09
N ARG A 116 32.90 70.61 -24.07
CA ARG A 116 33.60 69.41 -24.55
C ARG A 116 34.35 68.73 -23.42
N ASN A 117 35.18 69.46 -22.69
CA ASN A 117 35.96 68.90 -21.59
C ASN A 117 35.08 68.35 -20.46
N TYR A 118 33.95 69.02 -20.20
CA TYR A 118 32.95 68.55 -19.24
C TYR A 118 32.34 67.22 -19.70
N LEU A 119 31.87 67.14 -20.94
CA LEU A 119 31.30 65.92 -21.51
C LEU A 119 32.34 64.79 -21.59
N ASP A 120 33.59 65.09 -21.96
CA ASP A 120 34.67 64.11 -21.96
C ASP A 120 34.94 63.59 -20.53
N GLY A 121 34.88 64.47 -19.52
CA GLY A 121 34.95 64.09 -18.11
C GLY A 121 33.81 63.17 -17.68
N GLU A 122 32.58 63.52 -18.05
CA GLU A 122 31.38 62.74 -17.74
C GLU A 122 31.38 61.37 -18.45
N ILE A 123 31.82 61.31 -19.71
CA ILE A 123 32.02 60.06 -20.45
C ILE A 123 33.09 59.20 -19.76
N CYS A 124 34.18 59.79 -19.29
CA CYS A 124 35.22 59.07 -18.56
C CYS A 124 34.68 58.50 -17.23
N GLU A 125 33.87 59.27 -16.51
CA GLU A 125 33.23 58.84 -15.26
C GLU A 125 32.24 57.68 -15.51
N MET A 126 31.37 57.81 -16.52
CA MET A 126 30.42 56.75 -16.88
C MET A 126 31.12 55.45 -17.34
N ARG A 127 32.27 55.54 -18.01
CA ARG A 127 33.08 54.35 -18.40
C ARG A 127 33.69 53.61 -17.20
N GLN A 128 33.82 54.28 -16.06
CA GLN A 128 34.34 53.71 -14.82
C GLN A 128 33.27 53.07 -13.94
N TRP A 129 31.99 53.22 -14.29
CA TRP A 129 30.90 52.56 -13.56
C TRP A 129 31.04 51.04 -13.66
N LYS A 130 30.98 50.37 -12.51
CA LYS A 130 31.18 48.93 -12.37
C LYS A 130 30.00 48.29 -11.67
N ALA A 131 29.62 47.11 -12.14
CA ALA A 131 28.69 46.25 -11.45
C ALA A 131 29.48 45.36 -10.47
N GLU A 132 29.88 45.92 -9.32
CA GLU A 132 30.71 45.23 -8.31
C GLU A 132 30.14 43.86 -7.89
N GLU A 133 28.81 43.71 -7.90
CA GLU A 133 28.12 42.47 -7.54
C GLU A 133 28.23 41.38 -8.63
N LEU A 134 28.30 41.79 -9.90
CA LEU A 134 28.51 40.89 -11.03
C LEU A 134 29.96 40.38 -11.07
N GLU A 135 30.92 41.26 -10.76
CA GLU A 135 32.32 40.87 -10.60
C GLU A 135 32.47 39.83 -9.47
N ARG A 136 31.78 40.03 -8.34
CA ARG A 136 31.78 39.07 -7.24
C ARG A 136 31.19 37.72 -7.64
N MET A 137 30.01 37.70 -8.27
CA MET A 137 29.39 36.45 -8.74
C MET A 137 30.28 35.69 -9.74
N ALA A 138 30.92 36.41 -10.66
CA ALA A 138 31.82 35.80 -11.64
C ALA A 138 33.07 35.19 -10.97
N CYS A 139 33.65 35.87 -9.98
CA CYS A 139 34.77 35.33 -9.20
C CYS A 139 34.37 34.09 -8.39
N ASP A 140 33.21 34.13 -7.70
CA ASP A 140 32.71 33.02 -6.88
C ASP A 140 32.45 31.76 -7.73
N GLU A 141 31.83 31.90 -8.92
CA GLU A 141 31.55 30.76 -9.80
C GLU A 141 32.79 30.19 -10.48
N LEU A 142 33.78 31.02 -10.79
CA LEU A 142 35.04 30.59 -11.37
C LEU A 142 36.04 30.06 -10.33
N GLY A 143 35.69 30.10 -9.04
CA GLY A 143 36.57 29.70 -7.94
C GLY A 143 37.83 30.58 -7.86
N ILE A 144 37.74 31.84 -8.32
CA ILE A 144 38.81 32.81 -8.17
C ILE A 144 38.64 33.38 -6.77
N ASP A 145 39.21 32.67 -5.78
CA ASP A 145 39.21 33.11 -4.39
C ASP A 145 39.67 34.57 -4.32
N ASP A 146 38.85 35.40 -3.69
CA ASP A 146 39.02 36.84 -3.62
C ASP A 146 40.46 37.16 -3.21
N ALA A 147 41.24 37.71 -4.16
CA ALA A 147 42.67 37.95 -4.00
C ALA A 147 43.00 38.92 -2.84
N SER A 148 41.97 39.49 -2.20
CA SER A 148 42.05 40.21 -0.94
C SER A 148 42.57 39.36 0.22
N ASN A 149 42.46 38.01 0.17
CA ASN A 149 42.86 37.13 1.28
C ASN A 149 44.26 36.48 1.12
N LEU A 150 44.93 36.68 -0.03
CA LEU A 150 46.30 36.19 -0.28
C LEU A 150 47.39 36.99 0.46
N GLY A 151 47.03 38.08 1.15
CA GLY A 151 47.97 38.89 1.94
C GLY A 151 48.08 38.53 3.42
N LYS A 152 47.31 37.54 3.92
CA LYS A 152 47.22 37.24 5.37
C LYS A 152 47.55 35.80 5.79
N SER A 153 48.00 34.95 4.88
CA SER A 153 48.44 33.61 5.25
C SER A 153 49.90 33.61 5.74
N GLY A 154 50.07 33.51 7.06
CA GLY A 154 51.11 32.66 7.65
C GLY A 154 52.51 33.24 7.75
N GLY A 155 52.68 34.22 8.65
CA GLY A 155 53.97 34.59 9.22
C GLY A 155 53.90 34.57 10.74
N ASP A 156 53.58 33.43 11.35
CA ASP A 156 53.87 33.18 12.77
C ASP A 156 55.40 33.01 12.91
N GLY A 157 56.11 34.13 12.79
CA GLY A 157 57.53 34.26 13.11
C GLY A 157 57.66 35.04 14.41
N ASP A 158 57.68 34.32 15.52
CA ASP A 158 58.15 34.82 16.81
C ASP A 158 59.59 35.35 16.63
N GLY A 159 59.75 36.66 16.67
CA GLY A 159 60.97 37.36 16.22
C GLY A 159 61.05 38.76 16.78
N LYS A 160 61.35 38.81 18.09
CA LYS A 160 61.73 40.00 18.84
C LYS A 160 62.92 40.73 18.22
N ASP A 161 62.89 42.05 18.39
CA ASP A 161 64.00 42.99 18.38
C ASP A 161 64.54 43.46 17.01
N GLY A 162 64.51 44.78 16.80
CA GLY A 162 65.43 45.44 15.88
C GLY A 162 64.83 46.63 15.15
N ALA A 163 65.19 47.83 15.61
CA ALA A 163 64.98 49.10 14.94
C ALA A 163 65.44 49.09 13.47
N ASP A 164 64.69 49.74 12.57
CA ASP A 164 65.16 50.95 11.87
C ASP A 164 64.01 51.55 11.05
N GLY A 165 63.94 52.88 11.01
CA GLY A 165 62.94 53.63 10.27
C GLY A 165 63.29 53.65 8.79
N GLY A 166 62.59 52.83 8.00
CA GLY A 166 62.64 52.85 6.54
C GLY A 166 61.31 53.33 5.97
N ASP A 167 61.33 54.55 5.44
CA ASP A 167 60.28 55.19 4.64
C ASP A 167 59.87 54.26 3.49
N MET A 168 58.72 53.58 3.63
CA MET A 168 58.18 52.69 2.60
C MET A 168 57.39 53.51 1.58
N ASP A 169 58.02 53.63 0.41
CA ASP A 169 57.52 54.21 -0.82
C ASP A 169 56.17 53.59 -1.25
N MET A 170 55.13 54.44 -1.33
CA MET A 170 53.76 54.12 -1.71
C MET A 170 53.62 53.92 -3.22
N THR A 171 54.22 52.86 -3.76
CA THR A 171 54.09 52.47 -5.18
C THR A 171 53.07 51.33 -5.36
N GLU A 172 51.84 51.52 -4.88
CA GLU A 172 50.74 50.54 -4.97
C GLU A 172 49.90 50.67 -6.27
N ASP A 173 50.18 51.68 -7.10
CA ASP A 173 49.33 52.02 -8.26
C ASP A 173 49.48 51.03 -9.45
N GLY A 174 50.53 50.21 -9.49
CA GLY A 174 50.79 49.29 -10.60
C GLY A 174 49.91 48.02 -10.63
N ASN A 175 49.33 47.62 -9.49
CA ASN A 175 48.63 46.34 -9.36
C ASN A 175 47.10 46.45 -9.62
N THR A 176 46.55 47.65 -9.60
CA THR A 176 45.11 47.90 -9.76
C THR A 176 44.65 47.61 -11.19
N ALA A 177 45.43 48.01 -12.21
CA ALA A 177 45.10 47.78 -13.61
C ALA A 177 45.07 46.28 -13.98
N ALA A 178 46.03 45.50 -13.48
CA ALA A 178 46.06 44.04 -13.69
C ALA A 178 44.90 43.35 -12.97
N LYS A 179 44.52 43.83 -11.78
CA LYS A 179 43.34 43.35 -11.06
C LYS A 179 42.07 43.63 -11.85
N PHE A 180 41.92 44.83 -12.43
CA PHE A 180 40.75 45.16 -13.25
C PHE A 180 40.64 44.32 -14.51
N ALA A 181 41.75 44.11 -15.23
CA ALA A 181 41.73 43.25 -16.41
C ALA A 181 41.32 41.80 -16.08
N ARG A 182 41.76 41.27 -14.92
CA ARG A 182 41.35 39.94 -14.45
C ARG A 182 39.88 39.87 -14.07
N MET A 183 39.35 40.87 -13.38
CA MET A 183 37.93 40.91 -12.99
C MET A 183 37.02 41.07 -14.22
N GLU A 184 37.42 41.89 -15.20
CA GLU A 184 36.69 42.05 -16.45
C GLU A 184 36.68 40.74 -17.26
N GLN A 185 37.84 40.06 -17.35
CA GLN A 185 37.94 38.75 -17.97
C GLN A 185 37.11 37.69 -17.23
N ALA A 186 37.01 37.75 -15.91
CA ALA A 186 36.17 36.86 -15.12
C ALA A 186 34.68 37.06 -15.45
N VAL A 187 34.22 38.32 -15.53
CA VAL A 187 32.85 38.65 -15.94
C VAL A 187 32.55 38.19 -17.37
N ASP A 188 33.48 38.41 -18.31
CA ASP A 188 33.36 37.95 -19.69
C ASP A 188 33.25 36.41 -19.76
N THR A 189 34.14 35.72 -19.04
CA THR A 189 34.17 34.25 -18.97
C THR A 189 32.88 33.70 -18.34
N TYR A 190 32.40 34.35 -17.28
CA TYR A 190 31.14 34.01 -16.65
C TYR A 190 29.98 34.21 -17.62
N LEU A 191 29.78 35.39 -18.18
CA LEU A 191 28.58 35.71 -18.96
C LEU A 191 28.54 35.05 -20.34
N LEU A 192 29.67 34.98 -21.02
CA LEU A 192 29.73 34.58 -22.44
C LEU A 192 30.39 33.22 -22.65
N GLY A 193 30.84 32.56 -21.58
CA GLY A 193 31.79 31.47 -21.69
C GLY A 193 33.15 32.00 -22.15
N ASN A 194 34.17 31.14 -22.24
CA ASN A 194 35.56 31.48 -22.59
C ASN A 194 35.73 31.95 -24.06
N THR A 195 34.92 32.91 -24.49
CA THR A 195 34.90 33.51 -25.81
C THR A 195 35.71 34.81 -25.75
N PHE A 196 36.39 35.16 -26.84
CA PHE A 196 37.17 36.41 -26.95
C PHE A 196 36.28 37.67 -27.03
N SER A 197 35.03 37.56 -26.63
CA SER A 197 33.99 38.56 -26.77
C SER A 197 33.80 39.28 -25.44
N SER A 198 33.76 40.61 -25.48
CA SER A 198 33.52 41.40 -24.27
C SER A 198 32.03 41.55 -23.99
N HIS A 199 31.64 41.49 -22.72
CA HIS A 199 30.30 41.81 -22.24
C HIS A 199 29.89 43.26 -22.52
N ARG A 200 30.86 44.13 -22.83
CA ARG A 200 30.63 45.53 -23.24
C ARG A 200 30.19 45.67 -24.70
N ASP A 201 30.29 44.62 -25.50
CA ASP A 201 29.82 44.62 -26.88
C ASP A 201 28.29 44.48 -26.94
N LEU A 202 27.64 45.44 -27.60
CA LEU A 202 26.19 45.51 -27.74
C LEU A 202 25.62 44.26 -28.45
N THR A 203 26.41 43.63 -29.32
CA THR A 203 25.99 42.40 -30.04
C THR A 203 25.77 41.21 -29.11
N ASN A 204 26.43 41.19 -27.95
CA ASN A 204 26.33 40.13 -26.95
C ASN A 204 25.23 40.38 -25.90
N HIS A 205 24.64 41.59 -25.87
CA HIS A 205 23.70 42.00 -24.84
C HIS A 205 22.48 41.07 -24.71
N THR A 206 21.93 40.60 -25.83
CA THR A 206 20.79 39.66 -25.82
C THR A 206 21.16 38.31 -25.23
N SER A 207 22.35 37.79 -25.56
CA SER A 207 22.88 36.53 -25.00
C SER A 207 23.14 36.67 -23.50
N ILE A 208 23.67 37.81 -23.05
CA ILE A 208 23.90 38.11 -21.63
C ILE A 208 22.57 38.14 -20.87
N LEU A 209 21.57 38.86 -21.38
CA LEU A 209 20.24 38.92 -20.76
C LEU A 209 19.59 37.53 -20.70
N HIS A 210 19.68 36.75 -21.77
CA HIS A 210 19.16 35.38 -21.79
C HIS A 210 19.84 34.51 -20.74
N LYS A 211 21.17 34.60 -20.61
CA LYS A 211 21.91 33.86 -19.57
C LYS A 211 21.47 34.28 -18.17
N LEU A 212 21.45 35.59 -17.88
CA LEU A 212 21.02 36.09 -16.57
C LEU A 212 19.57 35.69 -16.24
N GLN A 213 18.67 35.68 -17.23
CA GLN A 213 17.30 35.22 -17.06
C GLN A 213 17.24 33.70 -16.80
N THR A 214 18.08 32.92 -17.47
CA THR A 214 18.21 31.48 -17.23
C THR A 214 18.73 31.23 -15.81
N ASP A 215 19.77 31.95 -15.39
CA ASP A 215 20.35 31.85 -14.05
C ASP A 215 19.37 32.30 -12.95
N LEU A 216 18.56 33.32 -13.23
CA LEU A 216 17.46 33.72 -12.34
C LEU A 216 16.41 32.61 -12.21
N HIS A 217 16.02 31.99 -13.33
CA HIS A 217 15.05 30.90 -13.33
C HIS A 217 15.58 29.65 -12.61
N THR A 218 16.84 29.27 -12.84
CA THR A 218 17.47 28.14 -12.14
C THR A 218 17.59 28.42 -10.64
N ARG A 219 17.99 29.63 -10.25
CA ARG A 219 18.01 30.04 -8.82
C ARG A 219 16.60 30.00 -8.21
N SER A 220 15.56 30.46 -8.92
CA SER A 220 14.17 30.37 -8.46
C SER A 220 13.74 28.91 -8.25
N SER A 221 14.01 28.04 -9.23
CA SER A 221 13.73 26.60 -9.15
C SER A 221 14.46 25.93 -7.98
N LEU A 222 15.73 26.27 -7.76
CA LEU A 222 16.50 25.76 -6.62
C LEU A 222 15.95 26.25 -5.27
N VAL A 223 15.48 27.50 -5.19
CA VAL A 223 14.79 28.03 -3.99
C VAL A 223 13.49 27.27 -3.74
N GLU A 224 12.68 27.01 -4.77
CA GLU A 224 11.47 26.20 -4.66
C GLU A 224 11.77 24.77 -4.18
N GLN A 225 12.73 24.09 -4.80
CA GLN A 225 13.18 22.77 -4.36
C GLN A 225 13.68 22.78 -2.91
N LEU A 226 14.48 23.77 -2.53
CA LEU A 226 14.97 23.92 -1.16
C LEU A 226 13.83 24.18 -0.17
N THR A 227 12.80 24.94 -0.54
CA THR A 227 11.60 25.12 0.29
C THR A 227 10.79 23.82 0.42
N LYS A 228 10.62 23.04 -0.66
CA LYS A 228 9.97 21.72 -0.66
C LYS A 228 10.72 20.70 0.18
N SER A 229 12.06 20.63 0.07
CA SER A 229 12.87 19.75 0.91
C SER A 229 12.83 20.17 2.38
N LYS A 230 12.79 21.49 2.68
CA LYS A 230 12.62 21.99 4.04
C LYS A 230 11.24 21.63 4.62
N SER A 231 10.16 21.66 3.84
CA SER A 231 8.83 21.25 4.33
C SER A 231 8.76 19.74 4.57
N GLN A 232 9.29 18.91 3.66
CA GLN A 232 9.40 17.46 3.84
C GLN A 232 10.24 17.09 5.07
N LEU A 233 11.36 17.77 5.30
CA LEU A 233 12.20 17.57 6.48
C LEU A 233 11.43 17.89 7.77
N LYS A 234 10.65 18.99 7.80
CA LYS A 234 9.79 19.33 8.95
C LYS A 234 8.70 18.29 9.18
N GLU A 235 8.10 17.76 8.12
CA GLU A 235 7.08 16.70 8.22
C GLU A 235 7.67 15.39 8.78
N LEU A 236 8.84 14.97 8.27
CA LEU A 236 9.55 13.80 8.77
C LEU A 236 10.01 13.98 10.22
N GLN A 237 10.46 15.18 10.60
CA GLN A 237 10.79 15.50 11.99
C GLN A 237 9.56 15.40 12.90
N LYS A 238 8.41 15.92 12.46
CA LYS A 238 7.13 15.79 13.17
C LYS A 238 6.75 14.32 13.35
N LYS A 239 6.76 13.51 12.28
CA LYS A 239 6.48 12.06 12.35
C LYS A 239 7.44 11.33 13.28
N ARG A 240 8.74 11.65 13.24
CA ARG A 240 9.75 11.08 14.15
C ARG A 240 9.43 11.44 15.61
N ASP A 241 9.08 12.68 15.89
CA ASP A 241 8.80 13.14 17.25
C ASP A 241 7.49 12.54 17.80
N GLU A 242 6.47 12.38 16.95
CA GLU A 242 5.23 11.64 17.25
C GLU A 242 5.52 10.16 17.55
N LEU A 243 6.28 9.47 16.70
CA LEU A 243 6.69 8.09 16.90
C LEU A 243 7.54 7.93 18.16
N ARG A 244 8.46 8.86 18.44
CA ARG A 244 9.25 8.87 19.68
C ARG A 244 8.35 9.07 20.89
N GLY A 245 7.35 9.95 20.79
CA GLY A 245 6.32 10.15 21.80
C GLY A 245 5.55 8.86 22.10
N PHE A 246 5.11 8.16 21.06
CA PHE A 246 4.44 6.84 21.16
C PHE A 246 5.35 5.77 21.77
N LEU A 247 6.59 5.62 21.28
CA LEU A 247 7.58 4.67 21.81
C LEU A 247 7.87 4.91 23.30
N ASN A 248 7.91 6.18 23.73
CA ASN A 248 8.09 6.52 25.14
C ASN A 248 6.87 6.17 26.02
N GLN A 249 5.69 5.98 25.43
CA GLN A 249 4.48 5.53 26.13
C GLN A 249 4.45 4.00 26.29
N ILE A 250 5.04 3.23 25.37
CA ILE A 250 5.01 1.76 25.41
C ILE A 250 5.53 1.20 26.76
N PRO A 251 6.71 1.56 27.28
CA PRO A 251 7.17 1.07 28.59
C PRO A 251 6.27 1.46 29.75
N LYS A 252 5.56 2.60 29.65
CA LYS A 252 4.60 3.03 30.69
C LYS A 252 3.36 2.15 30.65
N ARG A 253 2.81 1.90 29.46
CA ARG A 253 1.67 0.99 29.25
C ARG A 253 2.01 -0.44 29.63
N LEU A 254 3.21 -0.92 29.32
CA LEU A 254 3.73 -2.22 29.76
C LEU A 254 3.79 -2.29 31.29
N LYS A 255 4.33 -1.28 31.98
CA LYS A 255 4.31 -1.25 33.46
C LYS A 255 2.90 -1.23 34.04
N GLU A 256 1.98 -0.51 33.42
CA GLU A 256 0.56 -0.52 33.82
C GLU A 256 -0.07 -1.90 33.64
N LEU A 257 0.23 -2.57 32.51
CA LEU A 257 -0.26 -3.90 32.19
C LEU A 257 0.38 -4.98 33.08
N ASP A 258 1.68 -4.90 33.36
CA ASP A 258 2.38 -5.76 34.32
C ASP A 258 1.75 -5.61 35.71
N ARG A 259 1.52 -4.37 36.16
CA ARG A 259 0.87 -4.09 37.44
C ARG A 259 -0.56 -4.63 37.51
N ALA A 260 -1.34 -4.50 36.43
CA ALA A 260 -2.67 -5.10 36.36
C ALA A 260 -2.60 -6.64 36.35
N GLY A 261 -1.61 -7.17 35.63
CA GLY A 261 -1.30 -8.58 35.47
C GLY A 261 -0.73 -9.25 36.72
N GLU A 262 -0.12 -8.53 37.66
CA GLU A 262 0.41 -9.07 38.93
C GLU A 262 -0.66 -9.85 39.70
N SER A 263 -1.89 -9.33 39.74
CA SER A 263 -3.02 -10.00 40.39
C SER A 263 -3.41 -11.32 39.71
N LEU A 264 -3.39 -11.35 38.38
CA LEU A 264 -3.67 -12.53 37.57
C LEU A 264 -2.51 -13.53 37.63
N SER A 265 -1.26 -13.05 37.61
CA SER A 265 -0.06 -13.87 37.76
C SER A 265 -0.04 -14.53 39.14
N GLY A 266 -0.43 -13.82 40.19
CA GLY A 266 -0.63 -14.41 41.52
C GLY A 266 -1.75 -15.46 41.55
N PHE A 267 -2.84 -15.26 40.80
CA PHE A 267 -3.93 -16.22 40.70
C PHE A 267 -3.56 -17.48 39.91
N PHE A 268 -2.99 -17.33 38.72
CA PHE A 268 -2.61 -18.44 37.85
C PHE A 268 -1.32 -19.13 38.31
N GLY A 269 -0.30 -18.37 38.72
CA GLY A 269 0.98 -18.87 39.21
C GLY A 269 0.98 -19.27 40.69
N GLY A 270 -0.04 -18.90 41.45
CA GLY A 270 -0.20 -19.30 42.85
C GLY A 270 -0.71 -20.73 42.98
N SER A 271 0.18 -21.65 43.39
CA SER A 271 -0.14 -23.06 43.71
C SER A 271 -1.35 -23.23 44.65
N VAL A 272 -1.65 -22.23 45.48
CA VAL A 272 -2.70 -22.29 46.51
C VAL A 272 -4.12 -22.44 45.94
N VAL A 273 -4.43 -21.78 44.81
CA VAL A 273 -5.77 -21.86 44.19
C VAL A 273 -6.03 -23.30 43.70
N TRP A 274 -5.04 -23.89 43.05
CA TRP A 274 -5.12 -25.27 42.56
C TRP A 274 -5.15 -26.29 43.71
N LYS A 275 -4.41 -26.02 44.80
CA LYS A 275 -4.32 -26.90 45.97
C LYS A 275 -5.67 -27.06 46.67
N SER A 276 -6.38 -25.95 46.90
CA SER A 276 -7.67 -25.97 47.63
C SER A 276 -8.81 -26.74 46.94
N ASN A 277 -8.78 -26.88 45.61
CA ASN A 277 -9.78 -27.65 44.85
C ASN A 277 -9.41 -29.13 44.68
N LEU A 278 -8.18 -29.52 45.03
CA LEU A 278 -7.65 -30.87 44.85
C LEU A 278 -7.51 -31.67 46.16
N ASP A 279 -7.54 -31.00 47.31
CA ASP A 279 -7.41 -31.62 48.64
C ASP A 279 -8.56 -32.58 49.01
N ASP A 280 -9.64 -32.65 48.22
CA ASP A 280 -10.80 -33.54 48.46
C ASP A 280 -10.63 -34.96 47.84
N ALA A 281 -9.57 -35.17 47.05
CA ALA A 281 -9.20 -36.49 46.54
C ALA A 281 -8.01 -37.01 47.35
N GLY A 282 -8.25 -37.91 48.32
CA GLY A 282 -7.29 -38.38 49.34
C GLY A 282 -6.04 -39.14 48.86
N ASP A 283 -5.47 -38.80 47.70
CA ASP A 283 -4.19 -39.28 47.19
C ASP A 283 -3.23 -38.10 46.99
N GLU A 284 -2.44 -37.80 48.03
CA GLU A 284 -1.47 -36.69 48.06
C GLU A 284 -0.51 -36.70 46.85
N LYS A 285 -0.18 -37.88 46.31
CA LYS A 285 0.71 -38.01 45.15
C LYS A 285 0.04 -37.56 43.84
N GLY A 286 -1.26 -37.77 43.70
CA GLY A 286 -2.04 -37.31 42.55
C GLY A 286 -2.22 -35.79 42.55
N VAL A 287 -2.39 -35.20 43.73
CA VAL A 287 -2.51 -33.75 43.91
C VAL A 287 -1.20 -33.04 43.54
N GLU A 288 -0.05 -33.56 43.96
CA GLU A 288 1.25 -32.96 43.65
C GLU A 288 1.56 -33.00 42.14
N LYS A 289 1.23 -34.10 41.45
CA LYS A 289 1.34 -34.19 39.98
C LYS A 289 0.41 -33.22 39.25
N LYS A 290 -0.84 -33.06 39.71
CA LYS A 290 -1.81 -32.12 39.13
C LYS A 290 -1.42 -30.64 39.37
N ILE A 291 -0.83 -30.34 40.52
CA ILE A 291 -0.28 -29.02 40.80
C ILE A 291 0.96 -28.76 39.93
N GLN A 292 1.84 -29.76 39.74
CA GLN A 292 2.97 -29.64 38.81
C GLN A 292 2.49 -29.44 37.36
N ALA A 293 1.46 -30.15 36.91
CA ALA A 293 0.82 -29.96 35.61
C ALA A 293 0.29 -28.53 35.40
N ALA A 294 -0.50 -28.03 36.36
CA ALA A 294 -1.03 -26.66 36.31
C ALA A 294 0.12 -25.63 36.32
N THR A 295 1.16 -25.88 37.10
CA THR A 295 2.35 -25.02 37.16
C THR A 295 3.14 -25.04 35.85
N LEU A 296 3.23 -26.20 35.18
CA LEU A 296 3.85 -26.35 33.86
C LEU A 296 3.08 -25.55 32.80
N LEU A 297 1.75 -25.56 32.81
CA LEU A 297 0.93 -24.75 31.89
C LEU A 297 1.12 -23.24 32.08
N THR A 298 1.43 -22.79 33.30
CA THR A 298 1.61 -21.35 33.60
C THR A 298 3.05 -20.85 33.46
N ASN A 299 4.04 -21.73 33.64
CA ASN A 299 5.45 -21.33 33.76
C ASN A 299 6.40 -22.04 32.80
N THR A 300 5.95 -22.91 31.89
CA THR A 300 6.84 -23.35 30.82
C THR A 300 6.96 -22.22 29.79
N PRO A 301 8.13 -21.54 29.68
CA PRO A 301 8.44 -20.90 28.43
C PRO A 301 8.42 -22.02 27.40
N SER A 302 7.40 -22.06 26.53
CA SER A 302 7.37 -22.99 25.40
C SER A 302 8.77 -22.97 24.78
N SER A 303 9.36 -24.13 24.49
CA SER A 303 10.67 -24.20 23.84
C SER A 303 10.74 -23.37 22.54
N GLN A 304 9.57 -23.05 21.98
CA GLN A 304 9.35 -22.19 20.81
C GLN A 304 9.01 -20.72 21.14
N ARG A 305 9.17 -20.22 22.37
CA ARG A 305 8.80 -18.83 22.70
C ARG A 305 9.61 -17.83 21.87
N THR A 306 10.90 -18.12 21.67
CA THR A 306 11.79 -17.33 20.82
C THR A 306 11.35 -17.41 19.36
N GLU A 307 11.02 -18.59 18.86
CA GLU A 307 10.51 -18.79 17.49
C GLU A 307 9.18 -18.05 17.26
N ARG A 308 8.26 -18.09 18.24
CA ARG A 308 7.02 -17.29 18.22
C ARG A 308 7.30 -15.79 18.24
N PHE A 309 8.33 -15.37 18.97
CA PHE A 309 8.72 -13.97 19.05
C PHE A 309 9.40 -13.50 17.75
N GLU A 310 10.24 -14.33 17.14
CA GLU A 310 10.82 -14.10 15.81
C GLU A 310 9.74 -14.03 14.73
N MET A 311 8.73 -14.92 14.77
CA MET A 311 7.56 -14.83 13.90
C MET A 311 6.63 -13.66 14.27
N ALA A 312 6.54 -13.24 15.54
CA ALA A 312 5.85 -12.00 15.91
C ALA A 312 6.54 -10.76 15.32
N GLN A 313 7.86 -10.81 15.16
CA GLN A 313 8.62 -9.76 14.48
C GLN A 313 8.48 -9.80 12.97
N SER A 314 7.96 -10.89 12.39
CA SER A 314 7.98 -11.13 10.95
C SER A 314 6.86 -10.42 10.16
N ASN A 315 6.42 -9.22 10.56
CA ASN A 315 5.37 -8.45 9.87
C ASN A 315 4.02 -9.18 9.69
N LEU A 316 3.73 -10.20 10.51
CA LEU A 316 2.47 -10.94 10.43
C LEU A 316 1.29 -9.98 10.77
N PRO A 317 0.23 -9.92 9.95
CA PRO A 317 -0.95 -9.12 10.26
C PRO A 317 -1.55 -9.47 11.63
N SER A 318 -2.07 -8.49 12.35
CA SER A 318 -2.56 -8.69 13.74
C SER A 318 -3.60 -9.82 13.88
N PRO A 319 -4.56 -10.02 12.94
CA PRO A 319 -5.49 -11.15 13.01
C PRO A 319 -4.78 -12.50 12.85
N LEU A 320 -3.85 -12.62 11.90
CA LEU A 320 -3.07 -13.84 11.70
C LEU A 320 -2.13 -14.12 12.87
N TYR A 321 -1.56 -13.09 13.48
CA TYR A 321 -0.76 -13.23 14.70
C TYR A 321 -1.58 -13.77 15.86
N THR A 322 -2.79 -13.23 16.06
CA THR A 322 -3.72 -13.70 17.08
C THR A 322 -4.08 -15.17 16.84
N LEU A 323 -4.44 -15.51 15.60
CA LEU A 323 -4.75 -16.87 15.19
C LEU A 323 -3.58 -17.84 15.44
N PHE A 324 -2.38 -17.46 15.00
CA PHE A 324 -1.16 -18.24 15.21
C PHE A 324 -0.92 -18.49 16.70
N VAL A 325 -0.94 -17.45 17.54
CA VAL A 325 -0.74 -17.59 18.99
C VAL A 325 -1.80 -18.50 19.62
N GLN A 326 -3.06 -18.41 19.19
CA GLN A 326 -4.12 -19.29 19.68
C GLN A 326 -3.89 -20.76 19.28
N LEU A 327 -3.55 -21.02 18.01
CA LEU A 327 -3.32 -22.38 17.51
C LEU A 327 -2.09 -23.02 18.15
N VAL A 328 -0.99 -22.29 18.29
CA VAL A 328 0.21 -22.84 18.95
C VAL A 328 -0.02 -22.97 20.47
N GLY A 329 -0.70 -22.01 21.11
CA GLY A 329 -1.08 -22.13 22.52
C GLY A 329 -1.96 -23.35 22.79
N TYR A 330 -2.87 -23.67 21.86
CA TYR A 330 -3.65 -24.90 21.91
C TYR A 330 -2.77 -26.15 21.76
N LYS A 331 -1.86 -26.18 20.78
CA LYS A 331 -0.90 -27.27 20.58
C LYS A 331 -0.10 -27.55 21.86
N ASP A 332 0.46 -26.52 22.47
CA ASP A 332 1.27 -26.63 23.69
C ASP A 332 0.46 -27.18 24.86
N ALA A 333 -0.75 -26.65 25.05
CA ALA A 333 -1.63 -27.05 26.15
C ALA A 333 -1.97 -28.54 26.08
N TRP A 334 -2.21 -29.07 24.89
CA TRP A 334 -2.47 -30.49 24.68
C TRP A 334 -1.22 -31.36 24.75
N SER A 335 -0.09 -30.90 24.21
CA SER A 335 1.19 -31.63 24.34
C SER A 335 1.58 -31.82 25.81
N SER A 336 1.28 -30.82 26.65
CA SER A 336 1.50 -30.88 28.10
C SER A 336 0.54 -31.85 28.79
N LEU A 337 -0.68 -32.01 28.29
CA LEU A 337 -1.66 -32.94 28.83
C LEU A 337 -1.29 -34.39 28.50
N ASP A 338 -0.80 -34.64 27.29
CA ASP A 338 -0.39 -35.99 26.83
C ASP A 338 0.72 -36.57 27.75
N HIS A 339 1.63 -35.74 28.26
CA HIS A 339 2.67 -36.17 29.19
C HIS A 339 2.17 -36.55 30.59
N LEU A 340 0.96 -36.14 30.98
CA LEU A 340 0.41 -36.43 32.31
C LEU A 340 -0.33 -37.77 32.37
N GLU A 341 -0.83 -38.24 31.23
CA GLU A 341 -1.65 -39.46 31.14
C GLU A 341 -0.82 -40.75 31.00
N GLU A 342 0.48 -40.67 30.68
CA GLU A 342 1.34 -41.87 30.49
C GLU A 342 1.44 -42.77 31.75
N ASP A 343 1.19 -42.23 32.95
CA ASP A 343 1.28 -42.96 34.21
C ASP A 343 0.00 -43.72 34.60
N GLU A 344 -1.16 -43.41 34.02
CA GLU A 344 -2.42 -44.08 34.31
C GLU A 344 -3.04 -44.64 33.02
N ARG A 345 -2.75 -45.91 32.70
CA ARG A 345 -3.27 -46.64 31.51
C ARG A 345 -4.81 -46.85 31.49
N LYS A 346 -5.60 -46.03 32.18
CA LYS A 346 -7.04 -46.01 32.03
C LYS A 346 -7.36 -44.91 31.04
N ALA A 347 -7.81 -45.31 29.85
CA ALA A 347 -8.36 -44.41 28.84
C ALA A 347 -9.31 -43.42 29.51
N THR A 348 -8.88 -42.16 29.62
CA THR A 348 -9.70 -41.07 30.11
C THR A 348 -10.94 -41.00 29.21
N PRO A 349 -12.15 -40.71 29.72
CA PRO A 349 -13.35 -40.55 28.88
C PRO A 349 -13.27 -39.37 27.88
N LEU A 350 -12.17 -38.61 27.87
CA LEU A 350 -11.80 -37.67 26.79
C LEU A 350 -10.88 -38.29 25.72
N GLY A 351 -10.52 -39.57 25.85
CA GLY A 351 -9.50 -40.31 25.08
C GLY A 351 -9.84 -40.61 23.61
N GLY A 352 -10.99 -40.16 23.12
CA GLY A 352 -11.30 -40.13 21.68
C GLY A 352 -10.80 -38.85 20.97
N PHE A 353 -10.15 -37.95 21.71
CA PHE A 353 -9.64 -36.70 21.18
C PHE A 353 -8.23 -36.89 20.60
N VAL A 354 -8.03 -36.47 19.34
CA VAL A 354 -6.69 -36.42 18.75
C VAL A 354 -5.90 -35.38 19.54
N GLY A 355 -4.91 -35.85 20.31
CA GLY A 355 -4.02 -34.99 21.08
C GLY A 355 -3.24 -34.02 20.20
N ALA A 356 -2.28 -33.28 20.76
CA ALA A 356 -1.43 -32.41 19.96
C ALA A 356 -0.56 -33.19 18.94
N SER A 357 -0.46 -34.51 19.11
CA SER A 357 0.24 -35.40 18.20
C SER A 357 -0.30 -35.29 16.78
N GLY A 358 0.59 -34.99 15.84
CA GLY A 358 0.24 -34.82 14.42
C GLY A 358 -0.23 -33.43 14.03
N MET A 359 -0.36 -32.49 14.98
CA MET A 359 -0.68 -31.09 14.69
C MET A 359 0.59 -30.23 14.61
N ASN A 360 0.76 -29.53 13.51
CA ASN A 360 1.83 -28.55 13.33
C ASN A 360 1.27 -27.20 12.88
N VAL A 361 1.82 -26.12 13.41
CA VAL A 361 1.38 -24.75 13.12
C VAL A 361 2.61 -23.96 12.71
N ALA A 362 2.56 -23.33 11.54
CA ALA A 362 3.67 -22.52 11.02
C ALA A 362 3.14 -21.20 10.47
N ALA A 363 3.87 -20.10 10.65
CA ALA A 363 3.66 -18.90 9.85
C ALA A 363 4.57 -18.99 8.62
N VAL A 364 3.97 -18.89 7.44
CA VAL A 364 4.67 -19.03 6.17
C VAL A 364 4.84 -17.63 5.59
N PRO A 365 6.09 -17.15 5.40
CA PRO A 365 6.33 -15.88 4.74
C PRO A 365 5.83 -15.94 3.30
N PRO A 366 5.46 -14.78 2.71
CA PRO A 366 5.14 -14.73 1.30
C PRO A 366 6.34 -15.26 0.50
N SER A 367 6.10 -16.27 -0.33
CA SER A 367 7.14 -16.87 -1.18
C SER A 367 7.68 -15.80 -2.14
N ASP A 368 9.00 -15.60 -2.15
CA ASP A 368 9.65 -14.60 -3.02
C ASP A 368 9.63 -14.96 -4.51
N MET A 369 9.01 -16.09 -4.88
CA MET A 369 9.06 -16.62 -6.24
C MET A 369 7.68 -16.59 -6.89
N VAL A 370 7.40 -15.52 -7.63
CA VAL A 370 7.04 -15.51 -9.07
C VAL A 370 6.87 -14.04 -9.47
N ASP A 371 7.47 -13.67 -10.60
CA ASP A 371 7.71 -12.32 -11.14
C ASP A 371 6.43 -11.59 -11.64
N GLY A 372 5.29 -11.79 -10.98
CA GLY A 372 3.98 -11.36 -11.47
C GLY A 372 3.07 -10.84 -10.37
N GLY A 373 3.29 -9.59 -9.95
CA GLY A 373 2.28 -8.62 -9.47
C GLY A 373 1.34 -8.94 -8.30
N GLU A 374 1.17 -10.18 -7.87
CA GLU A 374 0.18 -10.55 -6.87
C GLU A 374 0.72 -10.31 -5.45
N HIS A 375 -0.17 -9.79 -4.61
CA HIS A 375 0.14 -9.32 -3.27
C HIS A 375 0.83 -10.43 -2.46
N LYS A 376 2.03 -10.12 -1.94
CA LYS A 376 2.80 -10.97 -1.03
C LYS A 376 2.07 -11.09 0.32
N LEU A 377 1.10 -12.00 0.40
CA LEU A 377 0.32 -12.25 1.61
C LEU A 377 1.02 -13.24 2.53
N TRP A 378 1.05 -12.91 3.81
CA TRP A 378 1.45 -13.84 4.87
C TRP A 378 0.36 -14.88 5.09
N ASN A 379 0.78 -16.12 5.36
CA ASN A 379 -0.13 -17.21 5.67
C ASN A 379 0.19 -17.86 7.02
N VAL A 380 -0.82 -18.38 7.69
CA VAL A 380 -0.65 -19.31 8.82
C VAL A 380 -1.13 -20.68 8.36
N GLU A 381 -0.27 -21.69 8.44
CA GLU A 381 -0.59 -23.06 8.05
C GLU A 381 -0.79 -23.95 9.28
N LEU A 382 -1.95 -24.58 9.39
CA LEU A 382 -2.25 -25.67 10.31
C LEU A 382 -2.15 -27.00 9.57
N SER A 383 -1.07 -27.72 9.77
CA SER A 383 -0.84 -29.07 9.25
C SER A 383 -1.37 -30.13 10.21
N LEU A 384 -2.14 -31.06 9.68
CA LEU A 384 -2.83 -32.13 10.39
C LEU A 384 -2.46 -33.47 9.75
N SER A 385 -1.71 -34.29 10.50
CA SER A 385 -1.34 -35.65 10.11
C SER A 385 -2.57 -36.56 10.18
N THR A 386 -2.98 -37.12 9.05
CA THR A 386 -4.14 -38.03 9.03
C THR A 386 -3.84 -39.36 9.71
N ALA A 387 -2.57 -39.77 9.78
CA ALA A 387 -2.16 -40.98 10.47
C ALA A 387 -2.41 -40.91 11.99
N ASP A 388 -2.35 -39.70 12.55
CA ASP A 388 -2.61 -39.44 13.97
C ASP A 388 -4.10 -39.19 14.24
N ILE A 389 -4.85 -38.72 13.23
CA ILE A 389 -6.28 -38.42 13.34
C ILE A 389 -7.16 -39.65 13.13
N LEU A 390 -6.74 -40.57 12.26
CA LEU A 390 -7.56 -41.72 11.86
C LEU A 390 -7.39 -42.90 12.82
N PRO A 391 -8.49 -43.57 13.20
CA PRO A 391 -8.39 -44.86 13.88
C PRO A 391 -7.56 -45.85 13.05
N ALA A 392 -6.77 -46.69 13.73
CA ALA A 392 -5.87 -47.65 13.08
C ALA A 392 -6.61 -48.58 12.11
N GLU A 393 -7.89 -48.86 12.38
CA GLU A 393 -8.78 -49.66 11.55
C GLU A 393 -9.07 -48.99 10.21
N VAL A 394 -9.31 -47.67 10.22
CA VAL A 394 -9.56 -46.91 8.98
C VAL A 394 -8.31 -46.88 8.12
N ALA A 395 -7.14 -46.69 8.74
CA ALA A 395 -5.85 -46.75 8.05
C ALA A 395 -5.65 -48.11 7.36
N SER A 396 -6.07 -49.21 8.00
CA SER A 396 -6.01 -50.55 7.40
C SER A 396 -6.96 -50.72 6.20
N LEU A 397 -8.16 -50.12 6.25
CA LEU A 397 -9.16 -50.17 5.17
C LEU A 397 -8.71 -49.42 3.91
N ALA A 398 -7.95 -48.33 4.10
CA ALA A 398 -7.33 -47.58 3.00
C ALA A 398 -6.23 -48.39 2.27
N GLY A 399 -5.90 -49.60 2.71
CA GLY A 399 -4.90 -50.46 2.09
C GLY A 399 -3.45 -50.03 2.35
N LYS A 400 -3.24 -49.07 3.25
CA LYS A 400 -1.91 -48.66 3.70
C LYS A 400 -1.47 -49.63 4.79
N SER A 401 -0.67 -50.63 4.44
CA SER A 401 -0.04 -51.50 5.44
C SER A 401 0.80 -50.66 6.39
N SER A 402 0.67 -50.89 7.70
CA SER A 402 1.30 -50.13 8.80
C SER A 402 2.83 -50.02 8.79
N SER A 403 3.51 -50.56 7.77
CA SER A 403 4.96 -50.61 7.67
C SER A 403 5.62 -49.49 6.84
N SER A 404 4.86 -48.66 6.10
CA SER A 404 5.42 -47.54 5.30
C SER A 404 5.02 -46.19 5.91
N ARG A 405 5.68 -45.80 7.00
CA ARG A 405 5.26 -44.72 7.91
C ARG A 405 5.59 -43.28 7.44
N SER A 406 5.90 -43.02 6.17
CA SER A 406 6.40 -41.69 5.77
C SER A 406 6.16 -41.29 4.31
N SER A 407 5.02 -41.64 3.70
CA SER A 407 4.64 -40.94 2.47
C SER A 407 4.12 -39.56 2.84
N GLU A 408 4.83 -38.50 2.45
CA GLU A 408 4.45 -37.07 2.64
C GLU A 408 3.00 -36.75 2.23
N GLY A 409 2.35 -37.58 1.41
CA GLY A 409 1.00 -37.37 0.89
C GLY A 409 -0.17 -37.53 1.87
N ASP A 410 0.03 -37.60 3.19
CA ASP A 410 -1.06 -37.80 4.15
C ASP A 410 -1.19 -36.69 5.20
N VAL A 411 -0.71 -35.50 4.87
CA VAL A 411 -0.92 -34.30 5.67
C VAL A 411 -2.00 -33.45 5.01
N ILE A 412 -3.00 -33.05 5.79
CA ILE A 412 -3.97 -32.03 5.39
C ILE A 412 -3.49 -30.72 5.98
N LYS A 413 -3.43 -29.67 5.16
CA LYS A 413 -3.08 -28.33 5.62
C LYS A 413 -4.30 -27.43 5.54
N ILE A 414 -4.46 -26.57 6.52
CA ILE A 414 -5.41 -25.47 6.47
C ILE A 414 -4.61 -24.20 6.46
N VAL A 415 -4.70 -23.48 5.34
CA VAL A 415 -3.99 -22.24 5.09
C VAL A 415 -4.92 -21.10 5.43
N PHE A 416 -4.47 -20.23 6.33
CA PHE A 416 -5.14 -19.01 6.71
C PHE A 416 -4.43 -17.81 6.10
N SER A 417 -5.14 -17.01 5.31
CA SER A 417 -4.63 -15.80 4.66
C SER A 417 -5.45 -14.60 5.13
N TYR A 418 -4.85 -13.41 5.17
CA TYR A 418 -5.54 -12.18 5.58
C TYR A 418 -5.54 -11.17 4.44
N ASN A 419 -6.73 -10.72 4.03
CA ASN A 419 -6.87 -9.62 3.11
C ASN A 419 -6.96 -8.31 3.93
N ALA A 420 -5.98 -7.43 3.74
CA ALA A 420 -5.92 -6.15 4.45
C ALA A 420 -6.96 -5.14 3.95
N GLU A 421 -7.40 -5.25 2.70
CA GLU A 421 -8.39 -4.36 2.09
C GLU A 421 -9.79 -4.69 2.61
N GLU A 422 -10.14 -5.98 2.63
CA GLU A 422 -11.43 -6.45 3.14
C GLU A 422 -11.47 -6.61 4.67
N GLY A 423 -10.31 -6.64 5.33
CA GLY A 423 -10.21 -6.85 6.77
C GLY A 423 -10.72 -8.22 7.24
N VAL A 424 -10.64 -9.25 6.39
CA VAL A 424 -11.11 -10.62 6.67
C VAL A 424 -9.99 -11.65 6.56
N VAL A 425 -10.11 -12.74 7.32
CA VAL A 425 -9.24 -13.91 7.24
C VAL A 425 -9.93 -15.01 6.46
N PHE A 426 -9.30 -15.51 5.40
CA PHE A 426 -9.77 -16.65 4.64
C PHE A 426 -9.14 -17.94 5.17
N ALA A 427 -9.87 -19.05 5.05
CA ALA A 427 -9.32 -20.38 5.29
C ALA A 427 -9.52 -21.28 4.06
N ALA A 428 -8.46 -21.96 3.66
CA ALA A 428 -8.47 -22.96 2.59
C ALA A 428 -7.92 -24.28 3.11
N ALA A 429 -8.56 -25.40 2.78
CA ALA A 429 -8.01 -26.73 3.06
C ALA A 429 -7.28 -27.25 1.81
N VAL A 430 -6.00 -27.54 1.96
CA VAL A 430 -5.13 -28.03 0.89
C VAL A 430 -4.48 -29.35 1.29
N ASP A 431 -4.11 -30.15 0.30
CA ASP A 431 -3.34 -31.37 0.54
C ASP A 431 -1.85 -31.05 0.82
N ALA A 432 -1.05 -32.10 1.07
CA ALA A 432 0.39 -31.93 1.31
C ALA A 432 1.16 -31.29 0.14
N LYS A 433 0.61 -31.35 -1.08
CA LYS A 433 1.17 -30.73 -2.29
C LYS A 433 0.60 -29.34 -2.56
N ASN A 434 -0.13 -28.78 -1.59
CA ASN A 434 -0.84 -27.51 -1.69
C ASN A 434 -1.90 -27.48 -2.81
N HIS A 435 -2.42 -28.63 -3.24
CA HIS A 435 -3.60 -28.65 -4.10
C HIS A 435 -4.85 -28.41 -3.25
N PRO A 436 -5.78 -27.57 -3.69
CA PRO A 436 -7.05 -27.40 -3.01
C PRO A 436 -7.75 -28.75 -2.92
N LEU A 437 -8.19 -29.12 -1.72
CA LEU A 437 -9.01 -30.32 -1.54
C LEU A 437 -10.37 -30.08 -2.21
N GLU A 438 -10.97 -31.12 -2.82
CA GLU A 438 -12.29 -31.05 -3.47
C GLU A 438 -13.32 -30.28 -2.62
N GLU A 439 -14.12 -29.44 -3.25
CA GLU A 439 -14.89 -28.32 -2.65
C GLU A 439 -15.50 -28.55 -1.25
N ASP A 440 -15.34 -27.53 -0.39
CA ASP A 440 -15.97 -27.35 0.93
C ASP A 440 -15.67 -28.39 2.03
N TRP A 441 -14.39 -28.66 2.31
CA TRP A 441 -14.00 -29.37 3.55
C TRP A 441 -14.30 -28.61 4.82
N LEU A 442 -14.19 -27.30 4.76
CA LEU A 442 -14.37 -26.39 5.89
C LEU A 442 -15.78 -25.78 5.94
N GLY A 443 -16.56 -25.93 4.85
CA GLY A 443 -17.94 -25.47 4.77
C GLY A 443 -18.85 -26.18 5.76
N ASN A 444 -19.77 -25.42 6.36
CA ASN A 444 -20.74 -25.88 7.34
C ASN A 444 -20.11 -26.59 8.54
N LEU A 445 -18.87 -26.24 8.91
CA LEU A 445 -18.23 -26.76 10.11
C LEU A 445 -19.12 -26.52 11.34
N PHE A 446 -19.74 -25.33 11.36
CA PHE A 446 -20.90 -24.99 12.16
C PHE A 446 -22.08 -24.75 11.21
N ARG A 447 -23.28 -25.20 11.59
CA ARG A 447 -24.46 -25.10 10.74
C ARG A 447 -24.73 -23.64 10.33
N GLY A 448 -24.77 -23.37 9.02
CA GLY A 448 -25.02 -22.03 8.49
C GLY A 448 -23.78 -21.15 8.32
N ASP A 449 -22.58 -21.68 8.58
CA ASP A 449 -21.30 -21.03 8.27
C ASP A 449 -20.69 -21.72 7.02
N ASP A 450 -21.19 -21.34 5.85
CA ASP A 450 -20.75 -21.85 4.54
C ASP A 450 -19.57 -21.04 3.95
N GLY A 451 -19.18 -19.95 4.61
CA GLY A 451 -18.17 -19.02 4.11
C GLY A 451 -18.59 -18.25 2.86
N MET A 452 -19.88 -18.22 2.53
CA MET A 452 -20.42 -17.45 1.40
C MET A 452 -21.01 -16.11 1.84
N ALA A 453 -21.35 -15.98 3.14
CA ALA A 453 -21.85 -14.74 3.68
C ALA A 453 -20.71 -13.72 3.86
N ASP A 454 -20.86 -12.54 3.26
CA ASP A 454 -19.95 -11.42 3.49
C ASP A 454 -19.96 -11.03 4.96
N THR A 455 -18.85 -11.30 5.62
CA THR A 455 -18.69 -11.09 7.05
C THR A 455 -18.57 -9.60 7.38
N ASN A 456 -18.03 -8.78 6.47
CA ASN A 456 -17.79 -7.35 6.66
C ASN A 456 -18.70 -6.45 5.81
N LEU A 457 -20.02 -6.56 6.03
CA LEU A 457 -21.01 -5.61 5.48
C LEU A 457 -20.57 -4.12 5.58
N PRO A 458 -19.98 -3.62 6.70
CA PRO A 458 -19.59 -2.21 6.80
C PRO A 458 -18.47 -1.77 5.83
N LEU A 459 -17.57 -2.68 5.42
CA LEU A 459 -16.51 -2.36 4.46
C LEU A 459 -17.02 -2.44 3.02
N ALA A 460 -17.93 -3.38 2.74
CA ALA A 460 -18.63 -3.43 1.46
C ALA A 460 -19.34 -2.10 1.16
N PHE A 461 -20.02 -1.52 2.16
CA PHE A 461 -20.67 -0.21 2.02
C PHE A 461 -19.69 0.97 1.82
N LEU A 462 -18.46 0.88 2.33
CA LEU A 462 -17.46 1.93 2.12
C LEU A 462 -16.90 1.90 0.70
N ASN A 463 -16.69 0.71 0.14
CA ASN A 463 -16.26 0.56 -1.25
C ASN A 463 -17.36 1.00 -2.23
N GLU A 464 -18.62 0.67 -1.94
CA GLU A 464 -19.77 1.17 -2.73
C GLU A 464 -19.87 2.71 -2.70
N GLN A 465 -19.46 3.35 -1.60
CA GLN A 465 -19.51 4.81 -1.47
C GLN A 465 -18.36 5.54 -2.19
N GLU A 466 -17.18 4.94 -2.31
CA GLU A 466 -16.06 5.53 -3.07
C GLU A 466 -16.27 5.45 -4.59
N GLU A 467 -17.04 4.48 -5.08
CA GLU A 467 -17.36 4.37 -6.52
C GLU A 467 -18.42 5.39 -6.97
N GLU A 468 -19.31 5.88 -6.10
CA GLU A 468 -20.31 6.89 -6.45
C GLU A 468 -19.76 8.34 -6.55
N GLU A 469 -18.59 8.65 -5.99
CA GLU A 469 -18.05 10.03 -5.96
C GLU A 469 -17.16 10.42 -7.16
N VAL A 470 -17.00 9.56 -8.18
CA VAL A 470 -16.07 9.80 -9.30
C VAL A 470 -16.74 10.24 -10.61
N ASP A 471 -18.08 10.21 -10.73
CA ASP A 471 -18.77 10.42 -12.02
C ASP A 471 -19.35 11.84 -12.27
N ASP A 472 -19.04 12.84 -11.44
CA ASP A 472 -19.61 14.21 -11.58
C ASP A 472 -18.79 15.19 -12.46
N GLU A 473 -17.77 14.74 -13.23
CA GLU A 473 -16.97 15.60 -14.12
C GLU A 473 -16.97 15.25 -15.63
N GLU A 474 -17.94 14.47 -16.14
CA GLU A 474 -18.16 14.35 -17.59
C GLU A 474 -19.48 15.00 -18.05
N ASP A 475 -19.38 16.28 -18.39
CA ASP A 475 -20.34 17.02 -19.19
C ASP A 475 -20.54 16.36 -20.58
N ASP A 476 -21.81 16.25 -20.98
CA ASP A 476 -22.32 16.23 -22.37
C ASP A 476 -22.00 15.05 -23.30
N VAL A 477 -22.67 13.89 -23.09
CA VAL A 477 -23.14 13.06 -24.22
C VAL A 477 -24.55 12.52 -23.94
N GLU A 478 -25.56 13.23 -24.46
CA GLU A 478 -26.92 12.72 -24.59
C GLU A 478 -26.98 11.52 -25.56
N ASP A 479 -27.90 10.60 -25.29
CA ASP A 479 -28.35 9.47 -26.11
C ASP A 479 -27.50 8.17 -26.09
N LEU A 480 -27.90 7.21 -25.24
CA LEU A 480 -28.62 5.99 -25.67
C LEU A 480 -28.86 5.00 -24.51
N GLU A 481 -30.14 4.84 -24.18
CA GLU A 481 -30.88 3.59 -23.95
C GLU A 481 -30.35 2.44 -23.05
N ALA A 482 -31.22 2.15 -22.07
CA ALA A 482 -31.70 0.82 -21.65
C ALA A 482 -30.87 -0.01 -20.65
N LYS A 483 -31.19 0.21 -19.37
CA LYS A 483 -31.64 -0.80 -18.40
C LYS A 483 -31.13 -2.22 -18.65
N ASN A 484 -29.99 -2.53 -18.05
CA ASN A 484 -29.75 -3.87 -17.54
C ASN A 484 -29.33 -3.69 -16.07
N GLU A 485 -30.27 -3.93 -15.15
CA GLU A 485 -29.96 -4.25 -13.76
C GLU A 485 -29.18 -5.57 -13.78
N VAL A 486 -27.87 -5.46 -14.04
CA VAL A 486 -26.95 -6.59 -13.92
C VAL A 486 -26.82 -6.86 -12.43
N ASN A 487 -27.23 -8.06 -12.06
CA ASN A 487 -27.07 -8.67 -10.76
C ASN A 487 -25.59 -8.55 -10.30
N VAL A 488 -25.27 -7.53 -9.48
CA VAL A 488 -23.90 -7.19 -8.99
C VAL A 488 -23.34 -8.23 -8.00
N MET A 489 -23.90 -9.44 -7.95
CA MET A 489 -23.47 -10.50 -7.04
C MET A 489 -22.52 -11.52 -7.68
N GLU A 490 -22.06 -11.30 -8.92
CA GLU A 490 -21.31 -12.30 -9.70
C GLU A 490 -19.80 -12.02 -9.87
N THR A 491 -19.20 -11.03 -9.19
CA THR A 491 -17.78 -10.68 -9.43
C THR A 491 -16.96 -10.40 -8.17
N ILE A 492 -17.10 -11.22 -7.12
CA ILE A 492 -15.90 -11.59 -6.38
C ILE A 492 -15.41 -12.86 -7.07
N ASN A 493 -14.58 -12.67 -8.09
CA ASN A 493 -13.81 -13.76 -8.69
C ASN A 493 -12.79 -14.16 -7.61
N VAL A 494 -13.27 -14.87 -6.57
CA VAL A 494 -12.49 -15.37 -5.45
C VAL A 494 -11.37 -16.15 -6.10
N ASN A 495 -10.17 -15.56 -6.13
CA ASN A 495 -8.97 -16.21 -6.64
C ASN A 495 -8.99 -17.66 -6.17
N ASP A 496 -8.99 -18.62 -7.10
CA ASP A 496 -9.26 -20.05 -6.91
C ASP A 496 -8.44 -20.74 -5.78
N GLY A 497 -7.51 -20.03 -5.13
CA GLY A 497 -6.73 -20.48 -3.99
C GLY A 497 -6.84 -19.66 -2.69
N ALA A 498 -7.57 -18.55 -2.64
CA ALA A 498 -7.58 -17.66 -1.46
C ALA A 498 -8.33 -18.26 -0.26
N GLY A 499 -9.26 -19.18 -0.48
CA GLY A 499 -10.09 -19.80 0.55
C GLY A 499 -11.42 -19.10 0.75
N LYS A 500 -12.14 -19.43 1.83
CA LYS A 500 -13.43 -18.79 2.18
C LYS A 500 -13.37 -18.07 3.53
N PRO A 501 -14.06 -16.93 3.70
CA PRO A 501 -14.04 -16.13 4.92
C PRO A 501 -15.01 -16.66 6.00
N TYR A 502 -14.77 -17.87 6.52
CA TYR A 502 -15.65 -18.48 7.52
C TYR A 502 -15.76 -17.64 8.80
N TYR A 503 -16.97 -17.58 9.36
CA TYR A 503 -17.23 -16.86 10.61
C TYR A 503 -16.39 -17.39 11.78
N TRP A 504 -16.29 -18.71 11.92
CA TRP A 504 -15.44 -19.31 12.96
C TRP A 504 -13.97 -18.93 12.83
N CYS A 505 -13.49 -18.65 11.61
CA CYS A 505 -12.11 -18.25 11.35
C CYS A 505 -11.87 -16.79 11.76
N GLN A 506 -12.82 -15.90 11.49
CA GLN A 506 -12.73 -14.50 11.91
C GLN A 506 -12.63 -14.38 13.43
N VAL A 507 -13.51 -15.08 14.15
CA VAL A 507 -13.54 -15.02 15.61
C VAL A 507 -12.28 -15.66 16.22
N LEU A 508 -11.78 -16.75 15.64
CA LEU A 508 -10.51 -17.37 16.07
C LEU A 508 -9.32 -16.42 15.84
N SER A 509 -9.39 -15.58 14.82
CA SER A 509 -8.39 -14.55 14.51
C SER A 509 -8.54 -13.27 15.37
N GLY A 510 -9.51 -13.24 16.29
CA GLY A 510 -9.78 -12.10 17.15
C GLY A 510 -10.57 -10.97 16.49
N LEU A 511 -11.09 -11.19 15.28
CA LEU A 511 -11.97 -10.24 14.61
C LEU A 511 -13.39 -10.37 15.17
N ASN A 512 -13.96 -9.26 15.60
CA ASN A 512 -15.30 -9.21 16.19
C ASN A 512 -16.33 -8.94 15.10
N VAL A 513 -16.63 -9.97 14.32
CA VAL A 513 -17.61 -9.94 13.24
C VAL A 513 -19.00 -10.28 13.79
N PRO A 514 -20.09 -9.63 13.33
CA PRO A 514 -21.44 -10.05 13.68
C PRO A 514 -21.72 -11.47 13.12
N PRO A 515 -22.41 -12.34 13.87
CA PRO A 515 -22.74 -13.68 13.37
C PRO A 515 -23.60 -13.60 12.11
N PRO A 516 -23.40 -14.50 11.13
CA PRO A 516 -24.19 -14.53 9.91
C PRO A 516 -25.66 -14.71 10.28
N LYS A 517 -26.53 -13.86 9.72
CA LYS A 517 -27.98 -14.09 9.80
C LYS A 517 -28.29 -15.24 8.87
N SER A 518 -28.90 -16.32 9.38
CA SER A 518 -29.27 -17.47 8.55
C SER A 518 -30.21 -17.03 7.43
N ALA A 519 -29.69 -16.86 6.22
CA ALA A 519 -30.43 -16.32 5.08
C ALA A 519 -31.60 -17.20 4.62
N ASN A 520 -31.65 -18.47 5.07
CA ASN A 520 -32.53 -19.50 4.52
C ASN A 520 -33.80 -19.82 5.33
N THR A 521 -34.19 -18.99 6.31
CA THR A 521 -35.46 -19.17 7.04
C THR A 521 -36.45 -18.04 6.81
N ALA A 522 -36.65 -17.65 5.55
CA ALA A 522 -37.75 -16.76 5.15
C ALA A 522 -39.13 -17.45 5.19
N THR A 523 -39.21 -18.75 5.47
CA THR A 523 -40.48 -19.44 5.72
C THR A 523 -40.91 -19.25 7.17
N ALA A 524 -41.74 -18.24 7.37
CA ALA A 524 -42.34 -17.76 8.61
C ALA A 524 -43.00 -18.86 9.47
N SER A 525 -42.20 -19.62 10.22
CA SER A 525 -42.67 -20.42 11.35
C SER A 525 -41.96 -19.92 12.62
N GLU A 526 -42.73 -19.20 13.44
CA GLU A 526 -42.45 -18.48 14.70
C GLU A 526 -41.66 -19.22 15.82
N MET A 527 -40.96 -20.32 15.55
CA MET A 527 -40.31 -21.11 16.61
C MET A 527 -38.85 -20.72 16.79
N THR A 528 -38.66 -19.84 17.77
CA THR A 528 -37.44 -19.61 18.56
C THR A 528 -36.21 -19.21 17.75
N ASP A 529 -36.10 -17.91 17.50
CA ASP A 529 -34.89 -17.23 17.05
C ASP A 529 -33.81 -17.33 18.15
N VAL A 530 -33.22 -18.51 18.30
CA VAL A 530 -32.09 -18.72 19.20
C VAL A 530 -30.88 -18.15 18.47
N PRO A 531 -30.30 -17.02 18.94
CA PRO A 531 -29.18 -16.39 18.27
C PRO A 531 -28.06 -17.42 18.10
N PHE A 532 -27.49 -17.47 16.89
CA PHE A 532 -26.35 -18.32 16.56
C PHE A 532 -25.23 -18.09 17.57
N LYS A 533 -25.10 -19.02 18.53
CA LYS A 533 -24.16 -18.92 19.65
C LYS A 533 -23.16 -20.04 19.54
N ILE A 534 -22.15 -19.87 18.69
CA ILE A 534 -20.96 -20.70 18.77
C ILE A 534 -20.26 -20.34 20.09
N GLN A 535 -19.95 -21.34 20.92
CA GLN A 535 -18.91 -21.17 21.94
C GLN A 535 -17.58 -21.14 21.20
N VAL A 536 -17.18 -19.96 20.71
CA VAL A 536 -15.97 -19.82 19.89
C VAL A 536 -14.73 -19.85 20.77
N CYS A 537 -14.45 -21.01 21.35
CA CYS A 537 -13.14 -21.31 21.89
C CYS A 537 -12.36 -22.12 20.87
N THR A 538 -11.06 -21.88 20.77
CA THR A 538 -10.12 -22.60 19.91
C THR A 538 -10.30 -24.12 20.02
N LYS A 539 -10.60 -24.61 21.23
CA LYS A 539 -10.89 -26.02 21.51
C LYS A 539 -12.12 -26.55 20.78
N ALA A 540 -13.24 -25.83 20.79
CA ALA A 540 -14.46 -26.28 20.12
C ALA A 540 -14.29 -26.31 18.60
N VAL A 541 -13.66 -25.28 18.04
CA VAL A 541 -13.36 -25.19 16.61
C VAL A 541 -12.45 -26.33 16.17
N LEU A 542 -11.32 -26.53 16.86
CA LEU A 542 -10.38 -27.60 16.52
C LEU A 542 -10.98 -28.99 16.73
N ARG A 543 -11.80 -29.19 17.77
CA ARG A 543 -12.56 -30.45 17.95
C ARG A 543 -13.46 -30.74 16.77
N GLN A 544 -14.25 -29.77 16.36
CA GLN A 544 -15.19 -29.94 15.27
C GLN A 544 -14.46 -30.16 13.94
N LEU A 545 -13.37 -29.43 13.72
CA LEU A 545 -12.50 -29.57 12.55
C LEU A 545 -11.85 -30.96 12.47
N LEU A 546 -11.24 -31.43 13.56
CA LEU A 546 -10.64 -32.76 13.63
C LEU A 546 -11.68 -33.85 13.42
N ARG A 547 -12.86 -33.74 14.08
CA ARG A 547 -13.99 -34.66 13.88
C ARG A 547 -14.42 -34.69 12.42
N ARG A 548 -14.56 -33.53 11.79
CA ARG A 548 -14.98 -33.38 10.39
C ARG A 548 -13.98 -34.03 9.43
N ILE A 549 -12.70 -33.72 9.59
CA ILE A 549 -11.62 -34.29 8.77
C ILE A 549 -11.56 -35.80 8.94
N ARG A 550 -11.61 -36.29 10.19
CA ARG A 550 -11.63 -37.72 10.53
C ARG A 550 -12.83 -38.42 9.91
N ALA A 551 -14.03 -37.86 10.04
CA ALA A 551 -15.25 -38.43 9.49
C ALA A 551 -15.23 -38.47 7.97
N ARG A 552 -14.78 -37.40 7.29
CA ARG A 552 -14.64 -37.38 5.82
C ARG A 552 -13.64 -38.40 5.33
N ARG A 553 -12.47 -38.49 5.95
CA ARG A 553 -11.45 -39.47 5.57
C ARG A 553 -11.91 -40.91 5.83
N THR A 554 -12.59 -41.15 6.95
CA THR A 554 -13.25 -42.42 7.24
C THR A 554 -14.29 -42.74 6.17
N LEU A 555 -15.17 -41.80 5.84
CA LEU A 555 -16.19 -41.96 4.80
C LEU A 555 -15.56 -42.28 3.43
N SER A 556 -14.52 -41.55 3.01
CA SER A 556 -13.80 -41.83 1.77
C SER A 556 -13.22 -43.24 1.76
N ALA A 557 -12.55 -43.67 2.84
CA ALA A 557 -12.00 -45.01 2.95
C ALA A 557 -13.08 -46.10 2.93
N LEU A 558 -14.24 -45.84 3.56
CA LEU A 558 -15.39 -46.74 3.54
C LEU A 558 -16.00 -46.84 2.14
N LEU A 559 -16.22 -45.73 1.45
CA LEU A 559 -16.74 -45.69 0.09
C LEU A 559 -15.79 -46.36 -0.90
N GLU A 560 -14.48 -46.14 -0.78
CA GLU A 560 -13.47 -46.85 -1.57
C GLU A 560 -13.51 -48.37 -1.31
N ASN A 561 -13.65 -48.78 -0.06
CA ASN A 561 -13.76 -50.20 0.29
C ASN A 561 -15.04 -50.83 -0.30
N LEU A 562 -16.17 -50.14 -0.21
CA LEU A 562 -17.44 -50.58 -0.79
C LEU A 562 -17.36 -50.67 -2.33
N ASN A 563 -16.70 -49.71 -2.99
CA ASN A 563 -16.50 -49.66 -4.43
C ASN A 563 -15.58 -50.77 -4.98
N LYS A 564 -14.66 -51.33 -4.18
CA LYS A 564 -13.74 -52.39 -4.62
C LYS A 564 -14.46 -53.68 -5.04
N GLY A 565 -15.78 -53.80 -4.83
CA GLY A 565 -16.67 -54.78 -5.47
C GLY A 565 -16.40 -56.26 -5.14
N ARG A 566 -15.37 -56.55 -4.35
CA ARG A 566 -15.03 -57.91 -3.89
C ARG A 566 -15.76 -58.16 -2.59
N ASN A 567 -16.76 -59.06 -2.60
CA ASN A 567 -17.41 -59.69 -1.43
C ASN A 567 -16.91 -59.16 -0.07
N VAL A 568 -17.27 -57.92 0.29
CA VAL A 568 -16.82 -57.26 1.53
C VAL A 568 -17.63 -57.86 2.66
N HIS A 569 -17.28 -59.09 3.02
CA HIS A 569 -17.91 -59.88 4.06
C HIS A 569 -16.86 -60.41 5.00
N PRO A 570 -16.91 -60.04 6.29
CA PRO A 570 -17.91 -59.16 6.92
C PRO A 570 -17.73 -57.66 6.56
N LEU A 571 -18.82 -56.88 6.64
CA LEU A 571 -18.73 -55.42 6.63
C LEU A 571 -17.89 -54.96 7.85
N PRO A 572 -17.01 -53.97 7.69
CA PRO A 572 -16.14 -53.55 8.78
C PRO A 572 -16.98 -52.79 9.82
N ILE A 573 -17.03 -53.29 11.06
CA ILE A 573 -17.72 -52.63 12.18
C ILE A 573 -16.68 -51.96 13.06
N HIS A 574 -17.00 -50.79 13.62
CA HIS A 574 -16.16 -50.11 14.59
C HIS A 574 -15.78 -51.05 15.75
N PRO A 575 -14.51 -51.08 16.22
CA PRO A 575 -14.08 -51.98 17.31
C PRO A 575 -14.95 -51.89 18.55
N GLU A 576 -15.24 -50.67 19.00
CA GLU A 576 -16.10 -50.38 20.17
C GLU A 576 -17.58 -50.72 19.94
N MET A 577 -17.97 -51.16 18.74
CA MET A 577 -19.32 -51.64 18.44
C MET A 577 -19.34 -53.16 18.20
N LYS A 578 -18.19 -53.85 18.25
CA LYS A 578 -18.15 -55.32 18.16
C LYS A 578 -18.54 -55.90 19.51
N GLY A 579 -19.66 -56.62 19.56
CA GLY A 579 -20.04 -57.38 20.74
C GLY A 579 -18.94 -58.37 21.14
N ASN A 580 -18.72 -58.53 22.45
CA ASN A 580 -17.74 -59.47 23.00
C ASN A 580 -18.07 -60.94 22.68
N ASP A 581 -19.35 -61.20 22.38
CA ASP A 581 -19.84 -62.51 21.99
C ASP A 581 -19.49 -62.77 20.52
N GLY A 582 -18.34 -63.40 20.28
CA GLY A 582 -17.85 -63.82 18.95
C GLY A 582 -18.77 -64.80 18.19
N THR A 583 -20.02 -65.00 18.63
CA THR A 583 -21.09 -65.74 17.97
C THR A 583 -21.84 -64.85 16.97
N ASN A 584 -21.11 -64.15 16.10
CA ASN A 584 -21.70 -63.53 14.91
C ASN A 584 -22.26 -64.63 14.01
N GLN A 585 -23.55 -64.95 14.17
CA GLN A 585 -24.28 -65.71 13.17
C GLN A 585 -24.19 -64.92 11.87
N MET A 586 -23.33 -65.35 10.95
CA MET A 586 -23.16 -64.68 9.68
C MET A 586 -24.52 -64.60 8.97
N ALA A 587 -25.02 -63.38 8.78
CA ALA A 587 -26.20 -63.12 7.98
C ALA A 587 -26.03 -63.84 6.62
N LYS A 588 -27.07 -64.51 6.14
CA LYS A 588 -27.02 -65.18 4.83
C LYS A 588 -27.14 -64.16 3.69
N ALA A 589 -27.70 -62.99 3.98
CA ALA A 589 -27.71 -61.84 3.08
C ALA A 589 -26.30 -61.26 2.95
N LYS A 590 -25.93 -60.88 1.72
CA LYS A 590 -24.61 -60.31 1.40
C LYS A 590 -24.75 -59.10 0.50
N LEU A 591 -24.04 -58.01 0.82
CA LEU A 591 -23.79 -56.93 -0.14
C LEU A 591 -23.12 -57.50 -1.40
N GLN A 592 -23.80 -57.37 -2.54
CA GLN A 592 -23.38 -57.86 -3.85
C GLN A 592 -22.71 -56.75 -4.66
N ALA A 593 -23.27 -55.53 -4.65
CA ALA A 593 -22.75 -54.40 -5.40
C ALA A 593 -22.99 -53.09 -4.66
N TRP A 594 -22.10 -52.12 -4.90
CA TRP A 594 -22.20 -50.74 -4.45
C TRP A 594 -21.87 -49.85 -5.65
N THR A 595 -22.79 -48.97 -6.04
CA THR A 595 -22.62 -48.11 -7.23
C THR A 595 -23.07 -46.69 -6.92
N GLU A 596 -22.27 -45.70 -7.27
CA GLU A 596 -22.65 -44.29 -7.23
C GLU A 596 -23.66 -43.98 -8.35
N GLU A 597 -24.80 -43.40 -7.99
CA GLU A 597 -25.78 -42.91 -8.95
C GLU A 597 -25.31 -41.53 -9.42
N LYS A 598 -24.80 -41.47 -10.66
CA LYS A 598 -24.36 -40.21 -11.24
C LYS A 598 -25.57 -39.40 -11.67
N ASP A 599 -25.84 -38.31 -10.96
CA ASP A 599 -26.80 -37.33 -11.42
C ASP A 599 -26.30 -36.68 -12.71
N ASN A 600 -27.13 -36.71 -13.76
CA ASN A 600 -26.79 -36.13 -15.07
C ASN A 600 -26.77 -34.59 -15.06
N SER A 601 -26.97 -33.94 -13.91
CA SER A 601 -27.11 -32.48 -13.79
C SER A 601 -25.80 -31.71 -14.00
N GLY A 602 -24.64 -32.37 -14.09
CA GLY A 602 -23.35 -31.74 -14.39
C GLY A 602 -22.77 -30.86 -13.28
N LEU A 603 -23.60 -30.28 -12.41
CA LEU A 603 -23.17 -29.63 -11.17
C LEU A 603 -22.92 -30.68 -10.08
N ALA A 604 -21.78 -30.54 -9.40
CA ALA A 604 -21.45 -31.33 -8.23
C ALA A 604 -22.46 -31.02 -7.11
N ALA A 605 -23.46 -31.87 -6.95
CA ALA A 605 -24.39 -31.73 -5.84
C ALA A 605 -23.67 -32.00 -4.51
N PRO A 606 -23.94 -31.23 -3.43
CA PRO A 606 -23.37 -31.49 -2.11
C PRO A 606 -23.79 -32.85 -1.54
N LYS A 607 -24.92 -33.38 -2.05
CA LYS A 607 -25.45 -34.69 -1.73
C LYS A 607 -25.13 -35.67 -2.83
N LYS A 608 -24.52 -36.80 -2.47
CA LYS A 608 -24.23 -37.91 -3.37
C LYS A 608 -25.19 -39.06 -3.09
N ARG A 609 -25.74 -39.65 -4.15
CA ARG A 609 -26.62 -40.82 -4.03
C ARG A 609 -25.86 -42.09 -4.43
N PHE A 610 -25.98 -43.13 -3.61
CA PHE A 610 -25.39 -44.44 -3.85
C PHE A 610 -26.45 -45.54 -3.80
N ILE A 611 -26.20 -46.64 -4.51
CA ILE A 611 -27.08 -47.81 -4.58
C ILE A 611 -26.33 -49.03 -4.07
N ALA A 612 -26.80 -49.59 -2.96
CA ALA A 612 -26.36 -50.85 -2.39
C ALA A 612 -27.29 -51.99 -2.84
N THR A 613 -26.75 -52.97 -3.56
CA THR A 613 -27.49 -54.18 -3.95
C THR A 613 -27.17 -55.30 -2.98
N ILE A 614 -28.13 -55.73 -2.18
CA ILE A 614 -28.00 -56.77 -1.16
C ILE A 614 -28.68 -58.05 -1.67
N LYS A 615 -27.93 -59.14 -1.79
CA LYS A 615 -28.43 -60.41 -2.30
C LYS A 615 -28.53 -61.45 -1.20
N ARG A 616 -29.64 -62.19 -1.21
CA ARG A 616 -29.87 -63.34 -0.34
C ARG A 616 -30.50 -64.46 -1.17
N LYS A 617 -29.76 -65.56 -1.39
CA LYS A 617 -30.17 -66.65 -2.29
C LYS A 617 -30.55 -66.10 -3.68
N THR A 618 -31.84 -66.13 -4.03
CA THR A 618 -32.39 -65.69 -5.32
C THR A 618 -32.97 -64.28 -5.31
N THR A 619 -33.15 -63.69 -4.13
CA THR A 619 -33.80 -62.38 -3.98
C THR A 619 -32.77 -61.30 -3.76
N THR A 620 -32.93 -60.15 -4.42
CA THR A 620 -32.12 -58.97 -4.13
C THR A 620 -32.95 -57.80 -3.63
N LEU A 621 -32.29 -56.96 -2.84
CA LEU A 621 -32.81 -55.71 -2.28
C LEU A 621 -31.92 -54.59 -2.78
N LYS A 622 -32.50 -53.52 -3.31
CA LYS A 622 -31.80 -52.28 -3.64
C LYS A 622 -32.04 -51.29 -2.51
N ALA A 623 -30.98 -50.82 -1.88
CA ALA A 623 -31.01 -49.78 -0.88
C ALA A 623 -30.30 -48.55 -1.45
N PHE A 624 -31.03 -47.45 -1.60
CA PHE A 624 -30.49 -46.16 -2.01
C PHE A 624 -30.10 -45.39 -0.76
N VAL A 625 -28.95 -44.72 -0.80
CA VAL A 625 -28.50 -43.85 0.28
C VAL A 625 -28.12 -42.50 -0.27
N GLU A 626 -28.63 -41.45 0.36
CA GLU A 626 -28.27 -40.07 0.09
C GLU A 626 -27.35 -39.58 1.22
N ILE A 627 -26.14 -39.20 0.84
CA ILE A 627 -25.09 -38.75 1.77
C ILE A 627 -24.78 -37.30 1.48
N ASP A 628 -25.01 -36.43 2.46
CA ASP A 628 -24.50 -35.06 2.41
C ASP A 628 -23.00 -35.06 2.75
N MET A 629 -22.17 -34.91 1.72
CA MET A 629 -20.72 -34.89 1.88
C MET A 629 -20.26 -33.63 2.65
N GLN A 630 -21.02 -32.54 2.56
CA GLN A 630 -20.80 -31.27 3.28
C GLN A 630 -21.28 -31.26 4.73
N ASN A 631 -22.13 -32.19 5.15
CA ASN A 631 -22.60 -32.23 6.55
C ASN A 631 -22.29 -33.53 7.31
N TYR A 632 -21.73 -34.56 6.68
CA TYR A 632 -21.35 -35.82 7.36
C TYR A 632 -20.25 -35.68 8.46
N PRO A 633 -20.43 -36.14 9.71
CA PRO A 633 -21.47 -37.03 10.18
C PRO A 633 -22.56 -36.30 10.97
N ALA A 634 -22.58 -34.96 10.95
CA ALA A 634 -23.59 -34.15 11.64
C ALA A 634 -24.97 -34.32 11.02
N GLU A 635 -25.03 -34.51 9.71
CA GLU A 635 -26.21 -35.07 9.02
C GLU A 635 -25.96 -36.54 8.67
N PRO A 636 -26.78 -37.46 9.17
CA PRO A 636 -26.65 -38.89 8.93
C PRO A 636 -27.07 -39.24 7.49
N PRO A 637 -26.55 -40.34 6.93
CA PRO A 637 -27.04 -40.87 5.66
C PRO A 637 -28.52 -41.24 5.72
N LEU A 638 -29.27 -40.85 4.69
CA LEU A 638 -30.70 -41.16 4.55
C LEU A 638 -30.87 -42.35 3.60
N TRP A 639 -31.51 -43.42 4.09
CA TRP A 639 -31.72 -44.64 3.33
C TRP A 639 -33.14 -44.74 2.79
N SER A 640 -33.31 -45.28 1.58
CA SER A 640 -34.59 -45.69 1.02
C SER A 640 -34.49 -47.07 0.37
N LEU A 641 -35.51 -47.91 0.55
CA LEU A 641 -35.44 -49.33 0.18
C LEU A 641 -36.41 -49.68 -0.95
N GLN A 642 -35.94 -50.50 -1.90
CA GLN A 642 -36.72 -50.96 -3.05
C GLN A 642 -36.44 -52.44 -3.38
N ASN A 643 -37.49 -53.23 -3.59
CA ASN A 643 -37.36 -54.62 -4.06
C ASN A 643 -37.00 -54.68 -5.56
N GLU A 644 -36.53 -55.84 -6.04
CA GLU A 644 -36.26 -56.11 -7.47
C GLU A 644 -37.44 -55.79 -8.38
N ASP A 645 -38.67 -55.98 -7.89
CA ASP A 645 -39.91 -55.72 -8.63
C ASP A 645 -40.22 -54.21 -8.76
N GLY A 646 -39.37 -53.33 -8.23
CA GLY A 646 -39.55 -51.89 -8.22
C GLY A 646 -40.49 -51.36 -7.13
N SER A 647 -41.07 -52.24 -6.30
CA SER A 647 -41.88 -51.83 -5.14
C SER A 647 -41.02 -51.10 -4.12
N THR A 648 -41.43 -49.88 -3.75
CA THR A 648 -40.74 -49.03 -2.77
C THR A 648 -41.28 -49.27 -1.36
N GLY A 649 -40.41 -49.10 -0.36
CA GLY A 649 -40.78 -49.07 1.05
C GLY A 649 -41.46 -47.76 1.46
N SER A 650 -41.08 -46.63 0.86
CA SER A 650 -41.57 -45.31 1.26
C SER A 650 -42.92 -44.94 0.63
N ALA A 651 -43.83 -44.38 1.43
CA ALA A 651 -45.14 -43.87 0.99
C ALA A 651 -45.13 -42.36 0.63
N THR A 652 -43.99 -41.67 0.81
CA THR A 652 -44.01 -40.21 1.09
C THR A 652 -43.27 -39.30 0.09
N SER A 653 -42.81 -39.76 -1.08
CA SER A 653 -42.19 -38.84 -2.06
C SER A 653 -42.75 -38.89 -3.48
N LEU A 654 -44.04 -39.25 -3.64
CA LEU A 654 -44.76 -38.85 -4.85
C LEU A 654 -45.15 -37.37 -4.69
N GLY A 655 -44.18 -36.49 -4.95
CA GLY A 655 -44.37 -35.05 -4.95
C GLY A 655 -45.52 -34.62 -5.87
N GLU A 656 -46.15 -33.53 -5.47
CA GLU A 656 -47.30 -32.84 -6.05
C GLU A 656 -47.08 -32.31 -7.48
N GLN A 657 -46.54 -33.11 -8.39
CA GLN A 657 -46.64 -32.80 -9.82
C GLN A 657 -47.94 -33.40 -10.35
N SER A 658 -49.02 -32.62 -10.14
CA SER A 658 -50.25 -32.57 -10.91
C SER A 658 -50.31 -33.51 -12.13
N GLY A 659 -50.70 -34.76 -11.91
CA GLY A 659 -50.84 -35.79 -12.95
C GLY A 659 -51.96 -36.78 -12.62
N SER A 660 -53.20 -36.38 -12.91
CA SER A 660 -54.47 -37.12 -12.90
C SER A 660 -54.42 -38.63 -12.54
N LEU A 661 -54.87 -38.96 -11.32
CA LEU A 661 -55.02 -40.33 -10.76
C LEU A 661 -56.18 -41.16 -11.38
N SER A 662 -56.63 -40.85 -12.59
CA SER A 662 -57.90 -41.37 -13.12
C SER A 662 -57.81 -42.68 -13.91
N SER A 663 -56.62 -43.18 -14.28
CA SER A 663 -56.51 -44.22 -15.32
C SER A 663 -56.04 -45.62 -14.88
N LEU A 664 -55.85 -45.92 -13.58
CA LEU A 664 -55.26 -47.21 -13.15
C LEU A 664 -56.24 -48.27 -12.60
N ARG A 665 -57.56 -48.12 -12.78
CA ARG A 665 -58.54 -49.00 -12.09
C ARG A 665 -58.89 -50.33 -12.77
N ASN A 666 -58.45 -50.62 -14.01
CA ASN A 666 -58.93 -51.80 -14.74
C ASN A 666 -57.81 -52.72 -15.25
N ASN A 667 -57.12 -53.45 -14.36
CA ASN A 667 -56.64 -54.79 -14.73
C ASN A 667 -56.47 -55.70 -13.50
N SER A 668 -57.46 -56.55 -13.25
CA SER A 668 -57.48 -57.49 -12.14
C SER A 668 -56.78 -58.80 -12.51
N LYS A 669 -55.49 -58.91 -12.19
CA LYS A 669 -54.84 -60.16 -11.73
C LYS A 669 -53.39 -59.85 -11.29
N SER A 670 -53.21 -59.84 -9.97
CA SER A 670 -51.94 -59.82 -9.24
C SER A 670 -50.97 -58.67 -9.53
N ASN A 671 -51.40 -57.42 -9.37
CA ASN A 671 -50.42 -56.36 -9.11
C ASN A 671 -49.88 -56.56 -7.69
N PRO A 672 -48.55 -56.71 -7.50
CA PRO A 672 -47.96 -56.72 -6.17
C PRO A 672 -48.33 -55.43 -5.44
N PRO A 673 -48.46 -55.46 -4.10
CA PRO A 673 -48.73 -54.25 -3.33
C PRO A 673 -47.62 -53.22 -3.62
N LEU A 674 -47.99 -52.01 -4.04
CA LEU A 674 -47.04 -50.91 -4.32
C LEU A 674 -46.16 -50.55 -3.11
N PHE A 675 -46.56 -50.97 -1.92
CA PHE A 675 -45.93 -50.66 -0.65
C PHE A 675 -45.63 -51.94 0.12
N ASP A 676 -44.35 -52.20 0.39
CA ASP A 676 -43.92 -53.29 1.27
C ASP A 676 -43.74 -52.76 2.70
N ALA A 677 -44.70 -53.08 3.56
CA ALA A 677 -44.67 -52.68 4.96
C ALA A 677 -43.48 -53.24 5.75
N ALA A 678 -42.82 -54.31 5.28
CA ALA A 678 -41.59 -54.80 5.90
C ALA A 678 -40.40 -53.89 5.55
N LEU A 679 -40.28 -53.46 4.29
CA LEU A 679 -39.22 -52.52 3.87
C LEU A 679 -39.37 -51.17 4.55
N ASN A 680 -40.58 -50.60 4.60
CA ASN A 680 -40.82 -49.34 5.29
C ASN A 680 -40.40 -49.38 6.76
N ARG A 681 -40.54 -50.54 7.42
CA ARG A 681 -40.12 -50.69 8.82
C ARG A 681 -38.61 -50.69 8.95
N ILE A 682 -37.89 -51.34 8.04
CA ILE A 682 -36.42 -51.28 8.02
C ILE A 682 -35.97 -49.85 7.74
N GLU A 683 -36.63 -49.15 6.82
CA GLU A 683 -36.33 -47.75 6.48
C GLU A 683 -36.53 -46.81 7.68
N CYS A 684 -37.70 -46.82 8.33
CA CYS A 684 -37.93 -46.05 9.56
C CYS A 684 -36.92 -46.42 10.66
N HIS A 685 -36.67 -47.72 10.85
CA HIS A 685 -35.73 -48.21 11.86
C HIS A 685 -34.31 -47.66 11.67
N VAL A 686 -33.83 -47.57 10.43
CA VAL A 686 -32.45 -47.13 10.14
C VAL A 686 -32.31 -45.60 10.11
N ASN A 687 -33.38 -44.89 9.75
CA ASN A 687 -33.37 -43.43 9.62
C ASN A 687 -33.78 -42.68 10.90
N GLU A 688 -34.68 -43.23 11.72
CA GLU A 688 -35.20 -42.56 12.93
C GLU A 688 -34.37 -42.86 14.18
N ASP A 689 -33.87 -44.09 14.33
CA ASP A 689 -33.20 -44.57 15.56
C ASP A 689 -31.66 -44.46 15.51
N LEU A 690 -31.14 -43.29 15.14
CA LEU A 690 -29.70 -43.09 14.91
C LEU A 690 -28.82 -43.32 16.13
N ASP A 691 -29.33 -43.00 17.32
CA ASP A 691 -28.64 -43.18 18.60
C ASP A 691 -28.29 -44.66 18.87
N GLN A 692 -28.97 -45.60 18.21
CA GLN A 692 -28.71 -47.04 18.35
C GLN A 692 -27.46 -47.50 17.59
N PHE A 693 -26.97 -46.71 16.64
CA PHE A 693 -25.82 -47.06 15.79
C PHE A 693 -24.52 -46.41 16.25
N VAL A 694 -24.56 -45.70 17.39
CA VAL A 694 -23.46 -44.90 17.89
C VAL A 694 -23.29 -45.15 19.38
N ASN A 695 -22.05 -45.33 19.82
CA ASN A 695 -21.74 -45.36 21.23
C ASN A 695 -21.54 -43.92 21.71
N GLN A 696 -22.42 -43.42 22.59
CA GLN A 696 -22.36 -42.04 23.10
C GLN A 696 -21.06 -41.72 23.83
N ASN A 697 -20.36 -42.74 24.33
CA ASN A 697 -19.07 -42.57 25.01
C ASN A 697 -17.89 -42.46 24.02
N GLU A 698 -18.08 -42.83 22.76
CA GLU A 698 -17.01 -42.94 21.77
C GLU A 698 -17.37 -42.15 20.50
N GLU A 699 -16.82 -40.94 20.38
CA GLU A 699 -17.15 -40.02 19.28
C GLU A 699 -16.75 -40.56 17.89
N THR A 700 -15.76 -41.44 17.82
CA THR A 700 -15.31 -42.05 16.55
C THR A 700 -16.40 -42.94 15.93
N THR A 701 -17.35 -43.45 16.72
CA THR A 701 -18.44 -44.30 16.20
C THR A 701 -19.38 -43.56 15.25
N TYR A 702 -19.55 -42.24 15.41
CA TYR A 702 -20.33 -41.41 14.47
C TYR A 702 -19.74 -41.42 13.06
N ASP A 703 -18.43 -41.55 12.92
CA ASP A 703 -17.75 -41.52 11.63
C ASP A 703 -18.06 -42.79 10.80
N TRP A 704 -18.58 -43.82 11.45
CA TRP A 704 -18.90 -45.14 10.89
C TRP A 704 -20.41 -45.35 10.68
N ILE A 705 -21.23 -44.32 10.93
CA ILE A 705 -22.69 -44.41 10.90
C ILE A 705 -23.22 -45.04 9.60
N LEU A 706 -22.62 -44.70 8.45
CA LEU A 706 -23.00 -45.26 7.15
C LEU A 706 -22.92 -46.79 7.11
N ILE A 707 -21.81 -47.36 7.59
CA ILE A 707 -21.60 -48.80 7.56
C ILE A 707 -22.41 -49.49 8.65
N HIS A 708 -22.61 -48.85 9.80
CA HIS A 708 -23.47 -49.39 10.84
C HIS A 708 -24.91 -49.52 10.35
N GLN A 709 -25.46 -48.47 9.73
CA GLN A 709 -26.77 -48.51 9.09
C GLN A 709 -26.84 -49.60 8.01
N LEU A 710 -25.85 -49.70 7.11
CA LEU A 710 -25.82 -50.72 6.06
C LEU A 710 -25.76 -52.14 6.63
N ALA A 711 -24.94 -52.40 7.65
CA ALA A 711 -24.85 -53.69 8.31
C ALA A 711 -26.19 -54.08 8.95
N ASP A 712 -26.90 -53.12 9.54
CA ASP A 712 -28.22 -53.34 10.11
C ASP A 712 -29.30 -53.63 9.05
N ILE A 713 -29.27 -52.91 7.92
CA ILE A 713 -30.15 -53.20 6.77
C ILE A 713 -29.94 -54.65 6.30
N VAL A 714 -28.68 -55.09 6.16
CA VAL A 714 -28.35 -56.46 5.73
C VAL A 714 -28.89 -57.50 6.73
N SER A 715 -28.74 -57.26 8.04
CA SER A 715 -29.26 -58.15 9.09
C SER A 715 -30.79 -58.18 9.13
N CYS A 716 -31.44 -57.02 9.11
CA CYS A 716 -32.90 -56.91 9.10
C CYS A 716 -33.51 -57.57 7.85
N TRP A 717 -32.87 -57.42 6.69
CA TRP A 717 -33.29 -58.10 5.47
C TRP A 717 -33.14 -59.63 5.59
N ASP A 718 -32.05 -60.13 6.18
CA ASP A 718 -31.88 -61.56 6.44
C ASP A 718 -32.99 -62.11 7.35
N GLU A 719 -33.38 -61.37 8.39
CA GLU A 719 -34.49 -61.71 9.29
C GLU A 719 -35.84 -61.76 8.58
N VAL A 720 -36.18 -60.73 7.81
CA VAL A 720 -37.45 -60.66 7.05
C VAL A 720 -37.56 -61.87 6.12
N MET A 721 -36.47 -62.22 5.44
CA MET A 721 -36.45 -63.34 4.51
C MET A 721 -36.42 -64.71 5.24
N ASN A 722 -35.77 -64.83 6.40
CA ASN A 722 -35.86 -66.03 7.24
C ASN A 722 -37.29 -66.27 7.75
N ALA A 723 -38.02 -65.21 8.11
CA ALA A 723 -39.38 -65.30 8.57
C ALA A 723 -40.36 -65.77 7.48
N GLY A 724 -40.07 -65.50 6.22
CA GLY A 724 -40.85 -66.00 5.08
C GLY A 724 -40.65 -67.50 4.81
N GLU A 725 -39.43 -68.00 4.98
CA GLU A 725 -39.07 -69.40 4.69
C GLU A 725 -39.60 -70.40 5.74
N GLY A 726 -39.79 -69.97 6.99
CA GLY A 726 -40.15 -70.84 8.12
C GLY A 726 -41.57 -71.41 8.12
N ASN A 727 -42.43 -71.04 7.16
CA ASN A 727 -43.86 -71.35 7.21
C ASN A 727 -44.24 -72.74 6.66
N GLY A 728 -43.26 -73.53 6.20
CA GLY A 728 -43.52 -74.76 5.43
C GLY A 728 -43.62 -76.09 6.18
N GLN A 729 -43.08 -76.26 7.40
CA GLN A 729 -42.91 -77.64 7.90
C GLN A 729 -42.73 -77.86 9.42
N ARG A 730 -43.29 -77.02 10.30
CA ARG A 730 -43.32 -77.34 11.74
C ARG A 730 -44.61 -78.07 12.12
N LYS A 731 -44.60 -79.41 11.98
CA LYS A 731 -45.59 -80.30 12.60
C LYS A 731 -45.13 -80.66 14.02
N GLY A 732 -45.83 -80.14 15.03
CA GLY A 732 -45.84 -80.66 16.41
C GLY A 732 -44.86 -79.99 17.40
N GLY A 733 -45.41 -79.22 18.35
CA GLY A 733 -44.69 -78.70 19.52
C GLY A 733 -45.27 -77.35 20.00
N ASP A 734 -46.08 -77.40 21.05
CA ASP A 734 -47.13 -76.44 21.45
C ASP A 734 -46.68 -75.20 22.25
N ASP A 735 -45.44 -74.71 22.13
CA ASP A 735 -44.96 -73.60 23.01
C ASP A 735 -44.09 -72.52 22.34
N LEU A 736 -44.00 -72.51 21.01
CA LEU A 736 -43.24 -71.49 20.29
C LEU A 736 -44.12 -70.27 19.99
N ARG A 737 -43.91 -69.24 20.84
CA ARG A 737 -44.35 -67.84 20.72
C ARG A 737 -44.74 -67.45 19.29
N ARG A 738 -45.96 -66.91 19.12
CA ARG A 738 -46.44 -66.28 17.88
C ARG A 738 -45.41 -65.23 17.40
N LEU A 739 -44.65 -65.58 16.35
CA LEU A 739 -43.61 -64.74 15.72
C LEU A 739 -44.14 -63.41 15.15
N ARG A 740 -45.46 -63.27 15.03
CA ARG A 740 -46.12 -62.05 14.57
C ARG A 740 -47.16 -61.60 15.60
N LYS A 741 -47.02 -60.38 16.10
CA LYS A 741 -47.93 -59.77 17.09
C LYS A 741 -48.58 -58.51 16.49
N GLY A 742 -49.84 -58.26 16.84
CA GLY A 742 -50.60 -57.07 16.42
C GLY A 742 -51.29 -57.17 15.05
N LYS A 743 -52.14 -56.17 14.75
CA LYS A 743 -52.98 -56.07 13.54
C LYS A 743 -52.13 -55.99 12.25
N ASP A 744 -50.96 -55.36 12.33
CA ASP A 744 -50.04 -55.22 11.19
C ASP A 744 -49.10 -56.43 11.01
N ARG A 745 -49.38 -57.53 11.74
CA ARG A 745 -48.56 -58.75 11.73
C ARG A 745 -47.07 -58.45 11.91
N ARG A 746 -46.74 -57.58 12.88
CA ARG A 746 -45.37 -57.12 13.13
C ARG A 746 -44.50 -58.30 13.53
N LEU A 747 -43.37 -58.46 12.86
CA LEU A 747 -42.30 -59.34 13.31
C LEU A 747 -41.88 -58.85 14.69
N VAL A 748 -42.05 -59.70 15.70
CA VAL A 748 -41.55 -59.41 17.04
C VAL A 748 -40.05 -59.69 16.98
N GLY A 749 -39.23 -58.65 17.22
CA GLY A 749 -37.77 -58.78 17.23
C GLY A 749 -37.06 -58.36 15.95
N LEU A 750 -37.58 -57.40 15.18
CA LEU A 750 -36.84 -56.85 14.04
C LEU A 750 -35.54 -56.19 14.55
N GLY A 751 -34.40 -56.67 14.05
CA GLY A 751 -33.08 -56.22 14.47
C GLY A 751 -32.50 -56.97 15.68
N GLU A 752 -33.13 -58.06 16.16
CA GLU A 752 -32.54 -58.91 17.22
C GLU A 752 -31.24 -59.60 16.79
N ARG A 753 -31.04 -59.80 15.49
CA ARG A 753 -29.79 -60.31 14.89
C ARG A 753 -28.90 -59.19 14.35
N SER A 754 -29.27 -57.95 14.61
CA SER A 754 -28.37 -56.83 14.37
C SER A 754 -27.11 -57.02 15.20
N PRO A 755 -25.91 -56.78 14.65
CA PRO A 755 -24.70 -56.72 15.46
C PRO A 755 -24.78 -55.62 16.54
N PHE A 756 -25.72 -54.67 16.42
CA PHE A 756 -25.93 -53.57 17.35
C PHE A 756 -27.00 -53.85 18.41
N TYR A 757 -27.62 -55.04 18.42
CA TYR A 757 -28.74 -55.36 19.30
C TYR A 757 -28.40 -55.16 20.79
N HIS A 758 -27.19 -55.51 21.22
CA HIS A 758 -26.76 -55.38 22.61
C HIS A 758 -26.73 -53.90 23.06
N TYR A 759 -26.17 -53.01 22.23
CA TYR A 759 -26.15 -51.57 22.51
C TYR A 759 -27.55 -50.97 22.66
N ARG A 760 -28.52 -51.44 21.87
CA ARG A 760 -29.93 -51.00 21.97
C ARG A 760 -30.57 -51.32 23.30
N GLN A 761 -30.16 -52.42 23.93
CA GLN A 761 -30.72 -52.85 25.22
C GLN A 761 -30.11 -52.06 26.40
N GLY A 762 -29.14 -51.17 26.15
CA GLY A 762 -28.39 -50.48 27.21
C GLY A 762 -27.58 -51.44 28.08
N LEU A 763 -27.25 -52.62 27.52
CA LEU A 763 -26.40 -53.66 28.12
C LEU A 763 -24.97 -53.46 27.64
#